data_AF-A9FAN7-F1
#
_entry.id   AF-A9FAN7-F1
#
_cell.length_a   1.000
_cell.length_b   1.000
_cell.length_c   1.000
_cell.angle_alpha   90.00
_cell.angle_beta   90.00
_cell.angle_gamma   90.00
#
_symmetry.space_group_name_H-M   'P 1'
#
loop_
_entity.id
_entity.type
_entity.pdbx_description
1 polymer ?
#
loop_
_entity_poly.entity_id
_entity_poly.type
_entity_poly.pdbx_seq_one_letter_code
_entity_poly.pdbx_strand_id
1 'polypeptide(L)'
;MRGRALRALAVAAPLAAAAAASFAPPSAAAPTLEQYRYFRALSLDLKGRLPTREELAEIESPGFDLDAWIERHLDGPGYAERLTRIYMDVLRLELGPAGLFTPSATTLRRVEVLGPEGKPLYVYYRVNQRRLNPVIDGEFCFSDAESGLAVAAYAPIKGTPARISQRLLDERTTLVRPYWLYRDYLSVVPTQRYGDGWKDPDSAYVPLPQLLVEPDGKTPTVEVRVCKEEAQTAEVGHIYASDIPPPPKGAPPPPGRARPPVREDRYAKAHRGEPISCRSALAPVMSVDCGCGIGLEHCLPADSAGRDPRAFVLPASTPLGIDDPIGSAPHTITGWNKFWWSQEAIHLMNHVFAADRDFREILTGRYTFINGPLAQFYRSSAPAACCSLHPSFGMREDEAPLFLPGAVPPVVAPHDVSAWTFIPDRGPRAAGILTTPVFLTKYSSRRARAAALYSAFLCKSFTAEHAELPPSEEPDLMVRPGCASCHATLEPLAAYFTRVEETTWTYLPAERFPIENPVCKLNADGKTGQSCERFYDPVFSSRERGVLRGAYASADHAERGPAGAAADITRMPEFASCAALRVTESFLGRPLREEDEALLGALRERFVSRGYRMRPLVEAIVRSPAYARASNVRPALERGGAAKGEAERGGAAKGGAGERGGAGERGGATRGEGTR
;
A
#
# COMPACT_ATOMS: atom_id res chain seq x y z
N MET A 1 -49.34 -54.08 19.86
CA MET A 1 -50.57 -54.18 20.68
C MET A 1 -50.61 -53.00 21.64
N ARG A 2 -51.77 -52.34 21.74
CA ARG A 2 -52.37 -51.60 22.89
C ARG A 2 -51.38 -51.08 23.97
N GLY A 3 -51.31 -49.80 24.32
CA GLY A 3 -52.41 -48.86 24.52
C GLY A 3 -52.43 -48.41 25.99
N ARG A 4 -52.39 -47.08 26.19
CA ARG A 4 -53.07 -46.29 27.24
C ARG A 4 -53.15 -46.82 28.70
N ALA A 5 -52.48 -46.04 29.57
CA ALA A 5 -53.09 -45.11 30.53
C ALA A 5 -53.46 -45.52 31.97
N LEU A 6 -53.31 -44.50 32.84
CA LEU A 6 -54.27 -43.95 33.82
C LEU A 6 -53.93 -44.07 35.33
N ARG A 7 -53.73 -42.87 35.92
CA ARG A 7 -54.19 -42.31 37.23
C ARG A 7 -53.85 -43.00 38.57
N ALA A 8 -53.29 -42.22 39.49
CA ALA A 8 -53.91 -41.62 40.70
C ALA A 8 -52.80 -41.25 41.73
N LEU A 9 -52.57 -40.00 42.14
CA LEU A 9 -53.25 -39.11 43.12
C LEU A 9 -53.05 -39.47 44.61
N ALA A 10 -52.68 -38.43 45.39
CA ALA A 10 -52.64 -38.23 46.87
C ALA A 10 -51.21 -38.21 47.48
N VAL A 11 -50.58 -37.05 47.80
CA VAL A 11 -50.86 -36.04 48.87
C VAL A 11 -50.67 -36.66 50.26
N ALA A 12 -49.53 -36.52 50.96
CA ALA A 12 -49.07 -35.46 51.89
C ALA A 12 -48.32 -36.24 53.00
N ALA A 13 -47.35 -35.77 53.80
CA ALA A 13 -46.86 -34.47 54.22
C ALA A 13 -45.49 -34.71 54.93
N PRO A 14 -44.76 -33.64 55.31
CA PRO A 14 -43.30 -33.61 55.44
C PRO A 14 -42.79 -33.71 56.88
N LEU A 15 -41.47 -33.85 57.07
CA LEU A 15 -40.61 -33.22 58.10
C LEU A 15 -39.40 -34.11 58.44
N ALA A 16 -38.29 -33.88 57.75
CA ALA A 16 -36.95 -34.15 58.25
C ALA A 16 -35.95 -33.22 57.52
N ALA A 17 -36.14 -31.92 57.70
CA ALA A 17 -35.20 -30.89 57.27
C ALA A 17 -34.46 -30.37 58.50
N ALA A 18 -33.26 -30.91 58.78
CA ALA A 18 -32.22 -30.26 59.58
C ALA A 18 -30.98 -31.17 59.72
N ALA A 19 -30.19 -31.35 58.64
CA ALA A 19 -28.77 -31.76 58.75
C ALA A 19 -28.02 -31.73 57.39
N ALA A 20 -28.23 -30.71 56.54
CA ALA A 20 -27.44 -30.56 55.32
C ALA A 20 -27.44 -29.11 54.81
N ALA A 21 -26.97 -28.16 55.63
CA ALA A 21 -26.77 -26.78 55.17
C ALA A 21 -25.60 -26.14 55.92
N SER A 22 -24.39 -26.67 55.74
CA SER A 22 -23.17 -26.00 56.20
C SER A 22 -21.97 -26.48 55.39
N PHE A 23 -21.97 -26.24 54.08
CA PHE A 23 -20.78 -26.04 53.24
C PHE A 23 -21.20 -25.36 51.93
N ALA A 24 -21.77 -24.16 52.02
CA ALA A 24 -21.71 -23.25 50.88
C ALA A 24 -20.26 -22.74 50.83
N PRO A 25 -19.50 -22.93 49.72
CA PRO A 25 -18.17 -22.34 49.61
C PRO A 25 -18.29 -20.81 49.81
N PRO A 26 -17.27 -20.16 50.41
CA PRO A 26 -17.29 -18.72 50.57
C PRO A 26 -17.54 -18.08 49.20
N SER A 27 -18.52 -17.17 49.13
CA SER A 27 -18.71 -16.30 47.97
C SER A 27 -17.36 -15.68 47.65
N ALA A 28 -16.83 -15.94 46.45
CA ALA A 28 -15.61 -15.28 46.00
C ALA A 28 -15.79 -13.77 46.19
N ALA A 29 -14.82 -13.11 46.83
CA ALA A 29 -14.87 -11.67 46.98
C ALA A 29 -14.92 -11.04 45.57
N ALA A 30 -15.80 -10.06 45.38
CA ALA A 30 -15.90 -9.37 44.11
C ALA A 30 -14.52 -8.82 43.68
N PRO A 31 -14.16 -8.87 42.39
CA PRO A 31 -12.89 -8.35 41.92
C PRO A 31 -12.67 -6.88 42.34
N THR A 32 -11.43 -6.52 42.63
CA THR A 32 -11.06 -5.14 42.95
C THR A 32 -11.13 -4.26 41.70
N LEU A 33 -11.28 -2.94 41.88
CA LEU A 33 -11.22 -1.98 40.76
C LEU A 33 -9.93 -2.14 39.93
N GLU A 34 -8.82 -2.49 40.58
CA GLU A 34 -7.55 -2.76 39.92
C GLU A 34 -7.60 -4.00 39.03
N GLN A 35 -8.27 -5.07 39.48
CA GLN A 35 -8.48 -6.27 38.68
C GLN A 35 -9.36 -6.00 37.46
N TYR A 36 -10.43 -5.20 37.60
CA TYR A 36 -11.24 -4.77 36.46
C TYR A 36 -10.45 -3.93 35.44
N ARG A 37 -9.60 -3.01 35.91
CA ARG A 37 -8.76 -2.19 35.03
C ARG A 37 -7.73 -3.03 34.28
N TYR A 38 -7.07 -3.96 34.97
CA TYR A 38 -6.14 -4.90 34.35
C TYR A 38 -6.84 -5.78 33.32
N PHE A 39 -8.00 -6.37 33.64
CA PHE A 39 -8.77 -7.17 32.69
C PHE A 39 -9.25 -6.36 31.48
N ARG A 40 -9.67 -5.10 31.68
CA ARG A 40 -10.01 -4.19 30.59
C ARG A 40 -8.83 -3.95 29.65
N ALA A 41 -7.63 -3.73 30.18
CA ALA A 41 -6.42 -3.57 29.38
C ALA A 41 -6.09 -4.84 28.58
N LEU A 42 -6.16 -6.01 29.23
CA LEU A 42 -5.98 -7.30 28.57
C LEU A 42 -6.98 -7.52 27.43
N SER A 43 -8.25 -7.19 27.63
CA SER A 43 -9.27 -7.29 26.58
C SER A 43 -8.96 -6.34 25.40
N LEU A 44 -8.50 -5.12 25.67
CA LEU A 44 -8.13 -4.19 24.61
C LEU A 44 -6.91 -4.67 23.82
N ASP A 45 -5.87 -5.16 24.49
CA ASP A 45 -4.63 -5.56 23.83
C ASP A 45 -4.71 -6.95 23.18
N LEU A 46 -5.46 -7.90 23.75
CA LEU A 46 -5.55 -9.28 23.26
C LEU A 46 -6.80 -9.56 22.41
N LYS A 47 -7.87 -8.76 22.57
CA LYS A 47 -9.11 -8.89 21.77
C LYS A 47 -9.40 -7.70 20.88
N GLY A 48 -8.68 -6.59 21.02
CA GLY A 48 -8.93 -5.37 20.26
C GLY A 48 -10.19 -4.60 20.67
N ARG A 49 -10.88 -5.00 21.76
CA ARG A 49 -12.16 -4.40 22.18
C ARG A 49 -12.33 -4.38 23.70
N LEU A 50 -13.26 -3.55 24.17
CA LEU A 50 -13.66 -3.55 25.58
C LEU A 50 -14.31 -4.90 25.97
N PRO A 51 -14.20 -5.29 27.26
CA PRO A 51 -14.96 -6.42 27.78
C PRO A 51 -16.47 -6.19 27.62
N THR A 52 -17.18 -7.25 27.25
CA THR A 52 -18.65 -7.34 27.27
C THR A 52 -19.15 -7.53 28.70
N ARG A 53 -20.46 -7.40 28.91
CA ARG A 53 -21.07 -7.63 30.23
C ARG A 53 -20.92 -9.08 30.67
N GLU A 54 -21.03 -10.00 29.73
CA GLU A 54 -20.86 -11.43 29.94
C GLU A 54 -19.42 -11.75 30.39
N GLU A 55 -18.41 -11.17 29.73
CA GLU A 55 -17.00 -11.35 30.11
C GLU A 55 -16.67 -10.74 31.48
N LEU A 56 -17.34 -9.65 31.87
CA LEU A 56 -17.21 -9.09 33.22
C LEU A 56 -17.84 -10.02 34.27
N ALA A 57 -18.98 -10.62 33.97
CA ALA A 57 -19.60 -11.62 34.85
C ALA A 57 -18.74 -12.89 34.96
N GLU A 58 -18.02 -13.27 33.89
CA GLU A 58 -17.07 -14.39 33.94
C GLU A 58 -15.96 -14.14 34.95
N ILE A 59 -15.33 -12.97 34.98
CA ILE A 59 -14.23 -12.68 35.94
C ILE A 59 -14.70 -12.59 37.40
N GLU A 60 -15.99 -12.35 37.61
CA GLU A 60 -16.62 -12.34 38.93
C GLU A 60 -16.93 -13.77 39.43
N SER A 61 -16.85 -14.78 38.54
CA SER A 61 -17.17 -16.15 38.88
C SER A 61 -16.06 -16.81 39.73
N PRO A 62 -16.40 -17.64 40.75
CA PRO A 62 -15.41 -18.27 41.64
C PRO A 62 -14.41 -19.23 40.98
N GLY A 63 -14.56 -19.55 39.69
CA GLY A 63 -13.71 -20.46 38.94
C GLY A 63 -12.98 -19.81 37.77
N PHE A 64 -12.98 -18.48 37.67
CA PHE A 64 -12.30 -17.79 36.58
C PHE A 64 -10.79 -17.95 36.67
N ASP A 65 -10.22 -18.54 35.62
CA ASP A 65 -8.77 -18.67 35.44
C ASP A 65 -8.28 -17.61 34.45
N LEU A 66 -7.68 -16.55 34.99
CA LEU A 66 -7.11 -15.47 34.20
C LEU A 66 -5.93 -15.93 33.35
N ASP A 67 -5.13 -16.88 33.84
CA ASP A 67 -3.94 -17.35 33.13
C ASP A 67 -4.33 -18.15 31.90
N ALA A 68 -5.28 -19.06 32.05
CA ALA A 68 -5.87 -19.78 30.93
C ALA A 68 -6.61 -18.83 29.97
N TRP A 69 -7.24 -17.76 30.49
CA TRP A 69 -7.87 -16.74 29.64
C TRP A 69 -6.84 -16.00 28.78
N ILE A 70 -5.70 -15.60 29.35
CA ILE A 70 -4.60 -14.94 28.62
C ILE A 70 -4.09 -15.86 27.52
N GLU A 71 -3.79 -17.12 27.83
CA GLU A 71 -3.28 -18.10 26.85
C GLU A 71 -4.24 -18.28 25.67
N ARG A 72 -5.54 -18.45 25.93
CA ARG A 72 -6.55 -18.58 24.86
C ARG A 72 -6.61 -17.37 23.94
N HIS A 73 -6.37 -16.16 24.45
CA HIS A 73 -6.48 -14.93 23.66
C HIS A 73 -5.16 -14.51 22.99
N LEU A 74 -4.02 -15.02 23.46
CA LEU A 74 -2.74 -14.92 22.75
C LEU A 74 -2.73 -15.74 21.44
N ASP A 75 -3.64 -16.69 21.31
CA ASP A 75 -3.87 -17.48 20.10
C ASP A 75 -4.94 -16.87 19.18
N GLY A 76 -5.57 -15.76 19.60
CA GLY A 76 -6.67 -15.11 18.91
C GLY A 76 -6.25 -14.04 17.88
N PRO A 77 -7.18 -13.61 17.02
CA PRO A 77 -6.91 -12.59 15.99
C PRO A 77 -6.56 -11.22 16.58
N GLY A 78 -7.16 -10.84 17.72
CA GLY A 78 -6.91 -9.54 18.35
C GLY A 78 -5.45 -9.32 18.76
N TYR A 79 -4.77 -10.38 19.23
CA TYR A 79 -3.34 -10.37 19.51
C TYR A 79 -2.51 -10.08 18.25
N ALA A 80 -2.79 -10.80 17.16
CA ALA A 80 -2.05 -10.63 15.90
C ALA A 80 -2.30 -9.26 15.27
N GLU A 81 -3.54 -8.77 15.33
CA GLU A 81 -3.91 -7.41 14.90
C GLU A 81 -3.18 -6.35 15.74
N ARG A 82 -3.06 -6.53 17.05
CA ARG A 82 -2.34 -5.61 17.94
C ARG A 82 -0.87 -5.46 17.53
N LEU A 83 -0.17 -6.57 17.30
CA LEU A 83 1.23 -6.54 16.87
C LEU A 83 1.38 -6.01 15.44
N THR A 84 0.46 -6.37 14.54
CA THR A 84 0.44 -5.84 13.17
C THR A 84 0.32 -4.32 13.19
N ARG A 85 -0.60 -3.76 13.99
CA ARG A 85 -0.75 -2.31 14.16
C ARG A 85 0.52 -1.65 14.67
N ILE A 86 1.20 -2.25 15.66
CA ILE A 86 2.47 -1.72 16.18
C ILE A 86 3.49 -1.53 15.04
N TYR A 87 3.67 -2.54 14.18
CA TYR A 87 4.65 -2.45 13.10
C TYR A 87 4.17 -1.60 11.92
N MET A 88 2.86 -1.57 11.64
CA MET A 88 2.29 -0.63 10.67
C MET A 88 2.49 0.82 11.09
N ASP A 89 2.37 1.13 12.39
CA ASP A 89 2.62 2.48 12.94
C ASP A 89 4.11 2.85 12.86
N VAL A 90 4.99 1.91 13.22
CA VAL A 90 6.45 2.11 13.18
C VAL A 90 6.95 2.33 11.76
N LEU A 91 6.49 1.53 10.81
CA LEU A 91 6.90 1.59 9.40
C LEU A 91 6.06 2.58 8.57
N ARG A 92 4.95 3.08 9.11
CA ARG A 92 4.02 4.01 8.45
C ARG A 92 3.64 3.55 7.05
N LEU A 93 3.30 2.27 6.90
CA LEU A 93 3.01 1.63 5.61
C LEU A 93 1.60 1.91 5.08
N GLU A 94 0.95 2.96 5.57
CA GLU A 94 -0.19 3.56 4.90
C GLU A 94 0.31 4.69 3.99
N LEU A 95 -0.02 4.60 2.71
CA LEU A 95 0.43 5.55 1.71
C LEU A 95 -0.62 6.65 1.52
N GLY A 96 -0.20 7.90 1.77
CA GLY A 96 -1.01 9.08 1.47
C GLY A 96 -1.14 9.35 -0.04
N PRO A 97 -1.80 10.47 -0.42
CA PRO A 97 -2.07 10.80 -1.81
C PRO A 97 -0.81 11.16 -2.62
N ALA A 98 0.31 11.46 -1.95
CA ALA A 98 1.56 11.84 -2.60
C ALA A 98 2.18 10.70 -3.44
N GLY A 99 2.70 11.03 -4.63
CA GLY A 99 3.25 10.07 -5.59
C GLY A 99 2.16 9.35 -6.39
N LEU A 100 2.24 9.41 -7.72
CA LEU A 100 1.25 8.82 -8.62
C LEU A 100 1.70 7.45 -9.11
N PHE A 101 0.77 6.50 -9.17
CA PHE A 101 0.98 5.22 -9.83
C PHE A 101 -0.16 4.93 -10.81
N THR A 102 0.00 5.44 -12.03
CA THR A 102 -0.94 5.25 -13.14
C THR A 102 -0.23 4.89 -14.44
N PRO A 103 0.35 3.67 -14.53
CA PRO A 103 1.04 3.24 -15.74
C PRO A 103 0.14 3.38 -16.97
N SER A 104 0.62 4.06 -18.01
CA SER A 104 -0.15 4.28 -19.24
C SER A 104 -0.54 2.95 -19.91
N ALA A 105 0.29 1.92 -19.75
CA ALA A 105 0.06 0.58 -20.31
C ALA A 105 -1.13 -0.16 -19.69
N THR A 106 -1.53 0.17 -18.46
CA THR A 106 -2.62 -0.53 -17.74
C THR A 106 -3.72 0.40 -17.27
N THR A 107 -3.80 1.64 -17.76
CA THR A 107 -4.84 2.60 -17.37
C THR A 107 -5.75 2.93 -18.54
N LEU A 108 -6.96 2.36 -18.55
CA LEU A 108 -7.98 2.63 -19.57
C LEU A 108 -8.78 3.87 -19.23
N ARG A 109 -8.45 4.98 -19.89
CA ARG A 109 -9.16 6.26 -19.81
C ARG A 109 -10.40 6.23 -20.67
N ARG A 110 -11.37 7.10 -20.40
CA ARG A 110 -12.55 7.25 -21.25
C ARG A 110 -12.83 8.69 -21.65
N VAL A 111 -13.46 8.83 -22.81
CA VAL A 111 -13.95 10.09 -23.38
C VAL A 111 -15.42 9.92 -23.73
N GLU A 112 -16.23 10.94 -23.47
CA GLU A 112 -17.59 11.03 -23.99
C GLU A 112 -17.56 11.59 -25.41
N VAL A 113 -18.17 10.88 -26.36
CA VAL A 113 -18.26 11.27 -27.77
C VAL A 113 -19.72 11.25 -28.23
N LEU A 114 -20.00 11.90 -29.36
CA LEU A 114 -21.33 11.93 -29.95
C LEU A 114 -21.48 10.82 -31.01
N GLY A 115 -22.34 9.84 -30.73
CA GLY A 115 -22.66 8.76 -31.66
C GLY A 115 -23.46 9.20 -32.90
N PRO A 116 -23.86 8.26 -33.78
CA PRO A 116 -24.40 8.56 -35.10
C PRO A 116 -25.74 9.30 -35.05
N GLU A 117 -26.55 8.99 -34.04
CA GLU A 117 -27.85 9.61 -33.79
C GLU A 117 -27.77 10.89 -32.95
N GLY A 118 -26.57 11.38 -32.63
CA GLY A 118 -26.42 12.47 -31.67
C GLY A 118 -26.58 12.05 -30.21
N LYS A 119 -26.48 10.75 -29.91
CA LYS A 119 -26.52 10.22 -28.55
C LYS A 119 -25.10 10.16 -27.96
N PRO A 120 -24.87 10.64 -26.73
CA PRO A 120 -23.56 10.53 -26.08
C PRO A 120 -23.25 9.07 -25.76
N LEU A 121 -21.99 8.68 -25.91
CA LEU A 121 -21.48 7.36 -25.51
C LEU A 121 -20.04 7.49 -24.99
N TYR A 122 -19.60 6.57 -24.14
CA TYR A 122 -18.22 6.51 -23.67
C TYR A 122 -17.34 5.64 -24.58
N VAL A 123 -16.13 6.09 -24.89
CA VAL A 123 -15.08 5.29 -25.56
C VAL A 123 -13.84 5.23 -24.70
N TYR A 124 -13.36 4.01 -24.42
CA TYR A 124 -12.14 3.79 -23.63
C TYR A 124 -10.88 3.66 -24.50
N TYR A 125 -9.76 4.16 -24.01
CA TYR A 125 -8.47 4.19 -24.69
C TYR A 125 -7.28 4.22 -23.70
N ARG A 126 -6.10 3.79 -24.15
CA ARG A 126 -4.84 4.05 -23.44
C ARG A 126 -4.05 5.17 -24.11
N VAL A 127 -3.31 5.91 -23.28
CA VAL A 127 -2.42 6.97 -23.74
C VAL A 127 -1.18 6.34 -24.39
N ASN A 128 -0.78 6.88 -25.54
CA ASN A 128 0.37 6.45 -26.34
C ASN A 128 0.25 5.07 -27.00
N GLN A 129 -0.94 4.44 -26.99
CA GLN A 129 -1.18 3.19 -27.71
C GLN A 129 -0.86 3.35 -29.20
N ARG A 130 0.04 2.51 -29.74
CA ARG A 130 0.36 2.52 -31.17
C ARG A 130 -0.85 2.07 -31.97
N ARG A 131 -1.09 2.72 -33.11
CA ARG A 131 -2.17 2.40 -34.05
C ARG A 131 -1.66 2.45 -35.48
N LEU A 132 -2.25 1.61 -36.34
CA LEU A 132 -1.87 1.54 -37.75
C LEU A 132 -2.24 2.80 -38.53
N ASN A 133 -3.30 3.52 -38.12
CA ASN A 133 -3.67 4.78 -38.76
C ASN A 133 -2.78 5.92 -38.24
N PRO A 134 -1.95 6.56 -39.10
CA PRO A 134 -1.01 7.60 -38.69
C PRO A 134 -1.65 8.87 -38.11
N VAL A 135 -2.93 9.13 -38.36
CA VAL A 135 -3.64 10.31 -37.82
C VAL A 135 -3.95 10.13 -36.32
N ILE A 136 -4.09 8.89 -35.85
CA ILE A 136 -4.49 8.56 -34.47
C ILE A 136 -3.44 7.74 -33.72
N ASP A 137 -2.27 7.51 -34.33
CA ASP A 137 -1.17 6.76 -33.73
C ASP A 137 -0.68 7.43 -32.43
N GLY A 138 -0.83 6.71 -31.31
CA GLY A 138 -0.58 7.21 -29.97
C GLY A 138 -1.70 8.03 -29.35
N GLU A 139 -2.74 8.44 -30.08
CA GLU A 139 -3.77 9.38 -29.59
C GLU A 139 -5.06 8.66 -29.17
N PHE A 140 -6.18 9.37 -29.11
CA PHE A 140 -7.50 8.76 -29.05
C PHE A 140 -7.85 8.15 -30.42
N CYS A 141 -8.68 7.10 -30.48
CA CYS A 141 -8.96 6.41 -31.75
C CYS A 141 -9.85 7.19 -32.73
N PHE A 142 -10.20 8.43 -32.41
CA PHE A 142 -10.80 9.39 -33.32
C PHE A 142 -9.96 10.66 -33.31
N SER A 143 -9.70 11.18 -34.49
CA SER A 143 -9.06 12.48 -34.68
C SER A 143 -9.99 13.62 -34.25
N ASP A 144 -9.43 14.82 -34.11
CA ASP A 144 -10.21 16.05 -33.87
C ASP A 144 -11.21 16.29 -35.01
N ALA A 145 -10.79 16.08 -36.26
CA ALA A 145 -11.67 16.24 -37.43
C ALA A 145 -12.85 15.24 -37.46
N GLU A 146 -12.68 14.05 -36.88
CA GLU A 146 -13.71 13.01 -36.86
C GLU A 146 -14.67 13.16 -35.67
N SER A 147 -14.15 13.56 -34.50
CA SER A 147 -14.93 13.61 -33.25
C SER A 147 -15.31 15.02 -32.80
N GLY A 148 -14.71 16.06 -33.40
CA GLY A 148 -14.79 17.45 -32.93
C GLY A 148 -14.07 17.68 -31.60
N LEU A 149 -13.30 16.70 -31.11
CA LEU A 149 -12.65 16.71 -29.81
C LEU A 149 -11.15 16.53 -29.94
N ALA A 150 -10.40 17.49 -29.41
CA ALA A 150 -8.96 17.37 -29.21
C ALA A 150 -8.67 16.68 -27.88
N VAL A 151 -8.36 15.38 -27.95
CA VAL A 151 -8.04 14.55 -26.79
C VAL A 151 -6.52 14.44 -26.64
N ALA A 152 -5.96 15.24 -25.74
CA ALA A 152 -4.54 15.19 -25.40
C ALA A 152 -4.29 14.49 -24.06
N ALA A 153 -3.17 13.78 -23.96
CA ALA A 153 -2.78 13.08 -22.74
C ALA A 153 -2.70 14.03 -21.54
N TYR A 154 -3.46 13.72 -20.48
CA TYR A 154 -3.45 14.44 -19.20
C TYR A 154 -3.89 15.91 -19.27
N ALA A 155 -4.50 16.33 -20.38
CA ALA A 155 -5.02 17.68 -20.57
C ALA A 155 -6.56 17.67 -20.57
N PRO A 156 -7.21 18.81 -20.24
CA PRO A 156 -8.63 18.97 -20.48
C PRO A 156 -8.96 18.73 -21.96
N ILE A 157 -10.04 17.99 -22.21
CA ILE A 157 -10.57 17.79 -23.56
C ILE A 157 -11.08 19.14 -24.08
N LYS A 158 -10.76 19.47 -25.32
CA LYS A 158 -11.17 20.72 -25.99
C LYS A 158 -12.00 20.40 -27.23
N GLY A 159 -12.81 21.35 -27.67
CA GLY A 159 -13.62 21.25 -28.89
C GLY A 159 -15.11 21.01 -28.59
N THR A 160 -15.88 20.86 -29.66
CA THR A 160 -17.33 20.63 -29.62
C THR A 160 -17.60 19.27 -30.25
N PRO A 161 -18.23 18.30 -29.53
CA PRO A 161 -18.48 16.98 -30.06
C PRO A 161 -19.20 17.00 -31.42
N ALA A 162 -18.61 16.35 -32.42
CA ALA A 162 -19.19 16.10 -33.72
C ALA A 162 -19.73 14.66 -33.79
N ARG A 163 -20.79 14.46 -34.59
CA ARG A 163 -21.39 13.12 -34.77
C ARG A 163 -20.42 12.19 -35.47
N ILE A 164 -20.09 11.09 -34.82
CA ILE A 164 -19.28 10.01 -35.41
C ILE A 164 -20.24 9.04 -36.10
N SER A 165 -20.01 8.79 -37.40
CA SER A 165 -20.82 7.85 -38.17
C SER A 165 -20.71 6.42 -37.62
N GLN A 166 -21.76 5.60 -37.79
CA GLN A 166 -21.75 4.20 -37.34
C GLN A 166 -20.61 3.42 -37.99
N ARG A 167 -20.39 3.61 -39.30
CA ARG A 167 -19.28 3.01 -40.04
C ARG A 167 -17.93 3.31 -39.38
N LEU A 168 -17.70 4.58 -39.01
CA LEU A 168 -16.43 4.98 -38.40
C LEU A 168 -16.30 4.45 -36.97
N LEU A 169 -17.39 4.41 -36.19
CA LEU A 169 -17.40 3.77 -34.87
C LEU A 169 -17.00 2.30 -34.98
N ASP A 170 -17.61 1.53 -35.88
CA ASP A 170 -17.33 0.11 -36.06
C ASP A 170 -15.95 -0.15 -36.68
N GLU A 171 -15.42 0.80 -37.45
CA GLU A 171 -14.06 0.75 -37.96
C GLU A 171 -13.02 0.93 -36.84
N ARG A 172 -13.26 1.84 -35.89
CA ARG A 172 -12.26 2.29 -34.88
C ARG A 172 -12.41 1.64 -33.51
N THR A 173 -13.58 1.12 -33.19
CA THR A 173 -13.91 0.61 -31.86
C THR A 173 -14.50 -0.78 -31.91
N THR A 174 -14.55 -1.43 -30.76
CA THR A 174 -15.28 -2.67 -30.53
C THR A 174 -15.99 -2.62 -29.19
N LEU A 175 -17.04 -3.41 -29.03
CA LEU A 175 -17.73 -3.61 -27.77
C LEU A 175 -17.07 -4.78 -27.02
N VAL A 176 -16.91 -4.62 -25.71
CA VAL A 176 -16.34 -5.64 -24.82
C VAL A 176 -17.19 -5.74 -23.57
N ARG A 177 -17.38 -6.97 -23.06
CA ARG A 177 -17.91 -7.23 -21.70
C ARG A 177 -16.73 -7.27 -20.73
N PRO A 178 -16.48 -6.19 -19.97
CA PRO A 178 -15.24 -6.04 -19.25
C PRO A 178 -15.29 -6.76 -17.90
N TYR A 179 -14.12 -7.10 -17.36
CA TYR A 179 -14.00 -7.78 -16.08
C TYR A 179 -14.69 -6.97 -14.99
N TRP A 180 -14.55 -5.64 -14.93
CA TRP A 180 -15.17 -4.87 -13.85
C TRP A 180 -16.72 -4.88 -13.84
N LEU A 181 -17.35 -5.34 -14.92
CA LEU A 181 -18.78 -5.56 -15.00
C LEU A 181 -19.17 -7.03 -14.89
N TYR A 182 -18.32 -7.97 -15.29
CA TYR A 182 -18.67 -9.39 -15.38
C TYR A 182 -17.73 -10.26 -14.56
N ARG A 183 -18.30 -11.13 -13.72
CA ARG A 183 -17.54 -12.15 -12.99
C ARG A 183 -16.96 -13.20 -13.93
N ASP A 184 -17.74 -13.62 -14.90
CA ASP A 184 -17.41 -14.65 -15.89
C ASP A 184 -16.84 -14.05 -17.18
N TYR A 185 -16.04 -12.98 -17.07
CA TYR A 185 -15.47 -12.25 -18.21
C TYR A 185 -14.55 -13.08 -19.13
N LEU A 186 -14.06 -14.23 -18.65
CA LEU A 186 -13.31 -15.20 -19.46
C LEU A 186 -14.20 -16.12 -20.30
N SER A 187 -15.52 -16.12 -20.06
CA SER A 187 -16.49 -16.84 -20.87
C SER A 187 -16.60 -16.22 -22.26
N VAL A 188 -16.90 -17.03 -23.27
CA VAL A 188 -17.22 -16.55 -24.62
C VAL A 188 -18.49 -15.67 -24.61
N VAL A 189 -19.42 -15.97 -23.71
CA VAL A 189 -20.64 -15.18 -23.50
C VAL A 189 -20.79 -14.92 -22.00
N PRO A 190 -20.17 -13.85 -21.47
CA PRO A 190 -20.31 -13.47 -20.06
C PRO A 190 -21.76 -13.11 -19.72
N THR A 191 -22.27 -13.62 -18.60
CA THR A 191 -23.67 -13.46 -18.17
C THR A 191 -23.80 -13.01 -16.71
N GLN A 192 -22.74 -13.11 -15.91
CA GLN A 192 -22.76 -12.77 -14.49
C GLN A 192 -22.35 -11.31 -14.29
N ARG A 193 -23.27 -10.40 -14.59
CA ARG A 193 -23.03 -8.96 -14.52
C ARG A 193 -23.18 -8.41 -13.10
N TYR A 194 -22.40 -7.39 -12.75
CA TYR A 194 -22.50 -6.71 -11.46
C TYR A 194 -23.88 -6.10 -11.30
N GLY A 195 -24.58 -6.48 -10.23
CA GLY A 195 -25.97 -6.09 -9.95
C GLY A 195 -27.03 -6.89 -10.73
N ASP A 196 -26.65 -7.85 -11.59
CA ASP A 196 -27.57 -8.62 -12.44
C ASP A 196 -26.98 -9.98 -12.85
N GLY A 197 -27.48 -11.08 -12.30
CA GLY A 197 -27.01 -12.43 -12.62
C GLY A 197 -25.72 -12.86 -11.91
N TRP A 198 -24.88 -11.94 -11.42
CA TRP A 198 -23.77 -12.26 -10.53
C TRP A 198 -24.28 -12.59 -9.12
N LYS A 199 -24.21 -13.88 -8.77
CA LYS A 199 -24.57 -14.38 -7.44
C LYS A 199 -23.46 -14.08 -6.43
N ASP A 200 -23.82 -13.52 -5.29
CA ASP A 200 -22.94 -13.29 -4.14
C ASP A 200 -21.64 -12.52 -4.48
N PRO A 201 -21.71 -11.32 -5.08
CA PRO A 201 -20.52 -10.50 -5.30
C PRO A 201 -19.85 -10.18 -3.96
N ASP A 202 -18.52 -10.15 -3.95
CA ASP A 202 -17.75 -9.72 -2.78
C ASP A 202 -18.20 -8.31 -2.38
N SER A 203 -18.72 -8.16 -1.15
CA SER A 203 -19.31 -6.90 -0.69
C SER A 203 -18.33 -5.73 -0.64
N ALA A 204 -17.02 -6.01 -0.58
CA ALA A 204 -15.99 -4.99 -0.62
C ALA A 204 -15.57 -4.62 -2.06
N TYR A 205 -16.03 -5.36 -3.08
CA TYR A 205 -15.78 -5.02 -4.48
C TYR A 205 -16.86 -4.05 -4.98
N VAL A 206 -16.54 -2.75 -4.94
CA VAL A 206 -17.49 -1.69 -5.30
C VAL A 206 -16.93 -0.83 -6.44
N PRO A 207 -17.28 -1.12 -7.71
CA PRO A 207 -17.03 -0.21 -8.82
C PRO A 207 -17.76 1.11 -8.64
N LEU A 208 -17.20 2.18 -9.19
CA LEU A 208 -17.88 3.47 -9.18
C LEU A 208 -19.19 3.42 -9.98
N PRO A 209 -20.27 4.07 -9.49
CA PRO A 209 -21.54 4.13 -10.22
C PRO A 209 -21.38 4.67 -11.65
N GLN A 210 -20.44 5.60 -11.87
CA GLN A 210 -20.14 6.17 -13.18
C GLN A 210 -19.62 5.13 -14.19
N LEU A 211 -19.15 3.95 -13.76
CA LEU A 211 -18.74 2.84 -14.61
C LEU A 211 -19.87 1.85 -14.90
N LEU A 212 -21.01 1.99 -14.22
CA LEU A 212 -22.16 1.06 -14.28
C LEU A 212 -23.31 1.61 -15.13
N VAL A 213 -23.24 2.87 -15.55
CA VAL A 213 -24.26 3.53 -16.37
C VAL A 213 -23.63 4.26 -17.56
N GLU A 214 -24.39 4.33 -18.64
CA GLU A 214 -24.08 5.13 -19.83
C GLU A 214 -24.09 6.64 -19.53
N PRO A 215 -23.65 7.52 -20.46
CA PRO A 215 -23.59 8.96 -20.20
C PRO A 215 -24.92 9.63 -19.81
N ASP A 216 -26.06 8.98 -20.07
CA ASP A 216 -27.37 9.47 -19.63
C ASP A 216 -27.61 9.32 -18.12
N GLY A 217 -26.69 8.65 -17.40
CA GLY A 217 -26.74 8.40 -15.97
C GLY A 217 -27.82 7.40 -15.54
N LYS A 218 -28.49 6.73 -16.48
CA LYS A 218 -29.69 5.91 -16.22
C LYS A 218 -29.60 4.54 -16.86
N THR A 219 -29.13 4.45 -18.10
CA THR A 219 -29.06 3.20 -18.85
C THR A 219 -27.92 2.35 -18.28
N PRO A 220 -28.19 1.12 -17.80
CA PRO A 220 -27.13 0.26 -17.29
C PRO A 220 -26.12 -0.09 -18.38
N THR A 221 -24.83 0.06 -18.08
CA THR A 221 -23.77 -0.40 -18.96
C THR A 221 -23.73 -1.92 -18.95
N VAL A 222 -23.90 -2.50 -20.13
CA VAL A 222 -23.79 -3.95 -20.38
C VAL A 222 -22.53 -4.31 -21.16
N GLU A 223 -22.02 -3.40 -21.98
CA GLU A 223 -20.80 -3.54 -22.76
C GLU A 223 -20.13 -2.18 -22.84
N VAL A 224 -18.80 -2.15 -22.87
CA VAL A 224 -18.04 -0.91 -23.02
C VAL A 224 -17.46 -0.83 -24.42
N ARG A 225 -17.55 0.36 -25.01
CA ARG A 225 -16.91 0.63 -26.30
C ARG A 225 -15.47 1.03 -26.07
N VAL A 226 -14.54 0.34 -26.71
CA VAL A 226 -13.10 0.58 -26.58
C VAL A 226 -12.46 0.77 -27.95
N CYS A 227 -11.38 1.53 -28.04
CA CYS A 227 -10.55 1.55 -29.24
C CYS A 227 -10.06 0.13 -29.54
N LYS A 228 -10.06 -0.29 -30.81
CA LYS A 228 -9.81 -1.70 -31.19
C LYS A 228 -8.48 -2.25 -30.69
N GLU A 229 -7.44 -1.42 -30.61
CA GLU A 229 -6.13 -1.83 -30.12
C GLU A 229 -6.16 -2.19 -28.63
N GLU A 230 -7.08 -1.62 -27.85
CA GLU A 230 -7.20 -1.95 -26.42
C GLU A 230 -7.88 -3.30 -26.18
N ALA A 231 -8.65 -3.79 -27.14
CA ALA A 231 -9.33 -5.07 -27.04
C ALA A 231 -8.43 -6.27 -27.43
N GLN A 232 -7.18 -6.02 -27.80
CA GLN A 232 -6.27 -7.11 -28.15
C GLN A 232 -5.95 -7.98 -26.92
N THR A 233 -5.84 -9.29 -27.16
CA THR A 233 -5.69 -10.30 -26.11
C THR A 233 -4.36 -11.04 -26.17
N ALA A 234 -3.43 -10.60 -27.01
CA ALA A 234 -2.11 -11.21 -27.13
C ALA A 234 -1.29 -10.98 -25.86
N GLU A 235 -0.60 -12.03 -25.38
CA GLU A 235 0.38 -11.91 -24.29
C GLU A 235 1.74 -11.41 -24.81
N VAL A 236 2.04 -11.70 -26.08
CA VAL A 236 3.26 -11.27 -26.78
C VAL A 236 2.84 -10.61 -28.08
N GLY A 237 3.29 -9.38 -28.27
CA GLY A 237 3.14 -8.64 -29.52
C GLY A 237 4.48 -8.52 -30.24
N HIS A 238 4.50 -7.72 -31.29
CA HIS A 238 5.72 -7.44 -32.05
C HIS A 238 6.07 -5.96 -32.01
N ILE A 239 7.37 -5.68 -32.03
CA ILE A 239 7.89 -4.32 -32.10
C ILE A 239 7.50 -3.70 -33.45
N TYR A 240 6.65 -2.69 -33.36
CA TYR A 240 6.18 -1.84 -34.45
C TYR A 240 6.99 -0.54 -34.50
N ALA A 241 7.45 -0.20 -35.69
CA ALA A 241 8.01 1.11 -36.00
C ALA A 241 7.61 1.48 -37.43
N SER A 242 7.09 2.70 -37.64
CA SER A 242 6.76 3.18 -38.98
C SER A 242 8.00 3.74 -39.70
N ASP A 243 7.89 3.88 -41.01
CA ASP A 243 8.89 4.57 -41.86
C ASP A 243 8.61 6.07 -42.01
N ILE A 244 7.67 6.62 -41.23
CA ILE A 244 7.31 8.04 -41.25
C ILE A 244 8.45 8.86 -40.61
N PRO A 245 9.03 9.84 -41.33
CA PRO A 245 10.07 10.69 -40.75
C PRO A 245 9.47 11.58 -39.66
N PRO A 246 10.22 11.87 -38.57
CA PRO A 246 9.75 12.79 -37.54
C PRO A 246 9.55 14.18 -38.15
N PRO A 247 8.49 14.92 -37.74
CA PRO A 247 8.31 16.29 -38.21
C PRO A 247 9.47 17.19 -37.73
N PRO A 248 9.78 18.28 -38.47
CA PRO A 248 10.76 19.26 -38.03
C PRO A 248 10.45 19.78 -36.62
N LYS A 249 11.49 20.07 -35.82
CA LYS A 249 11.32 20.60 -34.46
C LYS A 249 10.51 21.91 -34.51
N GLY A 250 9.41 21.96 -33.76
CA GLY A 250 8.53 23.13 -33.71
C GLY A 250 7.48 23.20 -34.83
N ALA A 251 7.44 22.23 -35.73
CA ALA A 251 6.34 22.12 -36.69
C ALA A 251 5.00 21.89 -35.95
N PRO A 252 3.89 22.48 -36.43
CA PRO A 252 2.57 22.18 -35.88
C PRO A 252 2.23 20.69 -36.05
N PRO A 253 1.37 20.12 -35.20
CA PRO A 253 0.82 18.79 -35.42
C PRO A 253 0.21 18.67 -36.82
N PRO A 254 0.33 17.51 -37.50
CA PRO A 254 -0.40 17.24 -38.73
C PRO A 254 -1.91 17.47 -38.56
N PRO A 255 -2.64 17.86 -39.63
CA PRO A 255 -4.09 18.07 -39.56
C PRO A 255 -4.81 16.88 -38.90
N GLY A 256 -5.73 17.20 -37.98
CA GLY A 256 -6.52 16.20 -37.23
C GLY A 256 -5.85 15.65 -35.97
N ARG A 257 -4.58 16.00 -35.69
CA ARG A 257 -3.86 15.55 -34.49
C ARG A 257 -3.85 16.60 -33.38
N ALA A 258 -3.98 16.13 -32.15
CA ALA A 258 -3.82 16.99 -30.97
C ALA A 258 -2.34 17.20 -30.61
N ARG A 259 -1.45 16.30 -31.04
CA ARG A 259 0.00 16.36 -30.78
C ARG A 259 0.82 15.85 -31.97
N PRO A 260 2.12 16.16 -32.03
CA PRO A 260 3.00 15.58 -33.05
C PRO A 260 2.95 14.04 -33.02
N PRO A 261 3.17 13.36 -34.16
CA PRO A 261 3.31 11.92 -34.22
C PRO A 261 4.27 11.37 -33.17
N VAL A 262 3.95 10.19 -32.64
CA VAL A 262 4.83 9.49 -31.70
C VAL A 262 6.18 9.33 -32.39
N ARG A 263 7.22 9.88 -31.75
CA ARG A 263 8.56 9.81 -32.30
C ARG A 263 8.98 8.35 -32.34
N GLU A 264 9.36 7.88 -33.51
CA GLU A 264 9.87 6.53 -33.66
C GLU A 264 11.17 6.36 -32.87
N ASP A 265 11.17 5.36 -31.99
CA ASP A 265 12.31 5.02 -31.16
C ASP A 265 13.39 4.36 -32.04
N ARG A 266 14.66 4.74 -31.84
CA ARG A 266 15.79 4.16 -32.59
C ARG A 266 15.89 2.65 -32.36
N TYR A 267 15.62 2.22 -31.13
CA TYR A 267 15.55 0.81 -30.76
C TYR A 267 14.41 0.12 -31.52
N ALA A 268 13.21 0.69 -31.51
CA ALA A 268 12.06 0.10 -32.22
C ALA A 268 12.32 -0.06 -33.72
N LYS A 269 13.04 0.88 -34.35
CA LYS A 269 13.47 0.75 -35.75
C LYS A 269 14.49 -0.38 -35.97
N ALA A 270 15.48 -0.50 -35.10
CA ALA A 270 16.52 -1.52 -35.21
C ALA A 270 16.00 -2.93 -34.94
N HIS A 271 14.95 -3.06 -34.12
CA HIS A 271 14.39 -4.33 -33.64
C HIS A 271 12.96 -4.58 -34.16
N ARG A 272 12.61 -3.99 -35.30
CA ARG A 272 11.26 -4.13 -35.91
C ARG A 272 10.91 -5.60 -36.09
N GLY A 273 9.73 -5.99 -35.62
CA GLY A 273 9.21 -7.35 -35.74
C GLY A 273 9.68 -8.32 -34.66
N GLU A 274 10.61 -7.93 -33.78
CA GLU A 274 10.98 -8.77 -32.63
C GLU A 274 9.82 -8.88 -31.61
N PRO A 275 9.75 -9.99 -30.84
CA PRO A 275 8.72 -10.17 -29.83
C PRO A 275 8.89 -9.17 -28.67
N ILE A 276 7.76 -8.72 -28.13
CA ILE A 276 7.69 -7.87 -26.94
C ILE A 276 6.53 -8.30 -26.05
N SER A 277 6.78 -8.39 -24.74
CA SER A 277 5.73 -8.69 -23.76
C SER A 277 4.71 -7.55 -23.72
N CYS A 278 3.43 -7.93 -23.84
CA CYS A 278 2.30 -7.00 -23.76
C CYS A 278 2.02 -6.51 -22.33
N ARG A 279 2.77 -7.00 -21.33
CA ARG A 279 2.69 -6.56 -19.94
C ARG A 279 3.68 -5.45 -19.58
N SER A 280 4.63 -5.14 -20.46
CA SER A 280 5.65 -4.13 -20.19
C SER A 280 5.16 -2.70 -20.47
N ALA A 281 5.80 -1.70 -19.87
CA ALA A 281 5.59 -0.27 -20.15
C ALA A 281 5.86 0.10 -21.63
N LEU A 282 6.66 -0.71 -22.32
CA LEU A 282 6.98 -0.52 -23.73
C LEU A 282 5.85 -0.98 -24.65
N ALA A 283 5.04 -1.93 -24.20
CA ALA A 283 3.96 -2.53 -25.00
C ALA A 283 3.08 -1.51 -25.73
N PRO A 284 2.43 -0.53 -25.04
CA PRO A 284 1.56 0.41 -25.74
C PRO A 284 2.32 1.33 -26.70
N VAL A 285 3.60 1.61 -26.47
CA VAL A 285 4.38 2.57 -27.28
C VAL A 285 5.20 1.91 -28.40
N MET A 286 5.31 0.58 -28.38
CA MET A 286 6.09 -0.19 -29.34
C MET A 286 5.30 -1.31 -30.02
N SER A 287 4.04 -1.57 -29.70
CA SER A 287 3.27 -2.64 -30.35
C SER A 287 1.83 -2.23 -30.61
N VAL A 288 1.33 -2.59 -31.80
CA VAL A 288 -0.09 -2.50 -32.16
C VAL A 288 -0.89 -3.75 -31.74
N ASP A 289 -0.18 -4.83 -31.39
CA ASP A 289 -0.77 -6.12 -31.04
C ASP A 289 -1.17 -6.19 -29.55
N CYS A 290 -0.62 -5.30 -28.72
CA CYS A 290 -0.76 -5.36 -27.29
C CYS A 290 -1.96 -4.56 -26.78
N GLY A 291 -2.93 -5.27 -26.20
CA GLY A 291 -4.17 -4.72 -25.65
C GLY A 291 -4.28 -4.89 -24.14
N CYS A 292 -5.52 -4.88 -23.65
CA CYS A 292 -5.86 -5.06 -22.25
C CYS A 292 -6.29 -6.49 -21.89
N GLY A 293 -6.17 -7.47 -22.79
CA GLY A 293 -6.50 -8.86 -22.47
C GLY A 293 -7.98 -9.20 -22.58
N ILE A 294 -8.31 -10.47 -22.31
CA ILE A 294 -9.69 -10.95 -22.33
C ILE A 294 -10.48 -10.21 -21.25
N GLY A 295 -11.64 -9.68 -21.61
CA GLY A 295 -12.44 -8.84 -20.71
C GLY A 295 -11.70 -7.59 -20.21
N LEU A 296 -10.63 -7.14 -20.89
CA LEU A 296 -9.81 -6.00 -20.48
C LEU A 296 -9.10 -6.17 -19.13
N GLU A 297 -8.87 -7.41 -18.67
CA GLU A 297 -8.36 -7.73 -17.32
C GLU A 297 -6.93 -7.22 -17.04
N HIS A 298 -6.16 -6.82 -18.04
CA HIS A 298 -4.79 -6.30 -17.86
C HIS A 298 -4.79 -4.81 -17.48
N CYS A 299 -5.93 -4.14 -17.61
CA CYS A 299 -6.05 -2.70 -17.44
C CYS A 299 -7.09 -2.34 -16.39
N LEU A 300 -6.85 -1.27 -15.63
CA LEU A 300 -7.80 -0.71 -14.69
C LEU A 300 -8.75 0.25 -15.43
N PRO A 301 -10.08 0.18 -15.18
CA PRO A 301 -11.02 1.14 -15.75
C PRO A 301 -10.83 2.53 -15.14
N ALA A 302 -11.33 3.54 -15.83
CA ALA A 302 -11.30 4.93 -15.36
C ALA A 302 -12.62 5.65 -15.64
N ASP A 303 -13.04 6.50 -14.71
CA ASP A 303 -14.22 7.36 -14.85
C ASP A 303 -14.00 8.59 -15.76
N SER A 304 -12.77 8.87 -16.20
CA SER A 304 -12.42 10.07 -16.96
C SER A 304 -11.13 9.92 -17.79
N ALA A 305 -10.80 10.95 -18.57
CA ALA A 305 -9.54 11.09 -19.31
C ALA A 305 -8.37 11.66 -18.48
N GLY A 306 -8.57 11.85 -17.17
CA GLY A 306 -7.62 12.49 -16.27
C GLY A 306 -6.29 11.74 -16.11
N ARG A 307 -5.34 12.41 -15.45
CA ARG A 307 -4.02 11.82 -15.15
C ARG A 307 -4.11 10.66 -14.14
N ASP A 308 -4.91 10.85 -13.09
CA ASP A 308 -5.17 9.87 -12.04
C ASP A 308 -6.68 9.72 -11.84
N PRO A 309 -7.38 9.07 -12.80
CA PRO A 309 -8.83 8.95 -12.75
C PRO A 309 -9.26 7.95 -11.69
N ARG A 310 -10.56 7.89 -11.40
CA ARG A 310 -11.11 7.03 -10.34
C ARG A 310 -11.80 5.81 -10.93
N ALA A 311 -11.94 4.77 -10.11
CA ALA A 311 -12.49 3.49 -10.58
C ALA A 311 -13.32 2.75 -9.53
N PHE A 312 -12.90 2.81 -8.26
CA PHE A 312 -13.48 2.00 -7.19
C PHE A 312 -13.76 2.83 -5.94
N VAL A 313 -14.64 2.32 -5.09
CA VAL A 313 -14.86 2.82 -3.74
C VAL A 313 -14.03 1.99 -2.76
N LEU A 314 -13.32 2.63 -1.84
CA LEU A 314 -12.56 1.99 -0.76
C LEU A 314 -12.83 2.70 0.57
N PRO A 315 -12.44 2.11 1.72
CA PRO A 315 -12.48 2.81 2.99
C PRO A 315 -11.72 4.15 2.96
N ALA A 316 -12.36 5.21 3.44
CA ALA A 316 -11.79 6.54 3.52
C ALA A 316 -10.74 6.60 4.62
N SER A 317 -9.58 7.19 4.32
CA SER A 317 -8.50 7.42 5.29
C SER A 317 -8.72 8.63 6.20
N THR A 318 -9.86 9.31 6.08
CA THR A 318 -10.25 10.47 6.89
C THR A 318 -11.66 10.27 7.43
N PRO A 319 -11.91 10.53 8.72
CA PRO A 319 -13.25 10.49 9.28
C PRO A 319 -14.20 11.40 8.51
N LEU A 320 -15.36 10.87 8.10
CA LEU A 320 -16.38 11.62 7.37
C LEU A 320 -17.40 12.29 8.31
N GLY A 321 -17.26 12.07 9.62
CA GLY A 321 -18.10 12.65 10.68
C GLY A 321 -18.05 11.81 11.96
N ILE A 322 -18.80 12.20 12.99
CA ILE A 322 -18.96 11.42 14.23
C ILE A 322 -19.82 10.16 13.97
N ASP A 323 -20.77 10.25 13.02
CA ASP A 323 -21.71 9.17 12.70
C ASP A 323 -21.15 8.16 11.68
N ASP A 324 -20.09 8.53 10.96
CA ASP A 324 -19.36 7.64 10.04
C ASP A 324 -17.84 7.92 10.14
N PRO A 325 -17.20 7.46 11.23
CA PRO A 325 -15.81 7.81 11.53
C PRO A 325 -14.80 7.20 10.56
N ILE A 326 -15.20 6.22 9.74
CA ILE A 326 -14.42 5.64 8.63
C ILE A 326 -15.41 5.22 7.53
N GLY A 327 -15.94 6.19 6.80
CA GLY A 327 -16.83 5.91 5.68
C GLY A 327 -16.09 5.36 4.47
N SER A 328 -16.79 5.18 3.35
CA SER A 328 -16.19 4.79 2.07
C SER A 328 -16.21 5.96 1.08
N ALA A 329 -15.19 6.06 0.23
CA ALA A 329 -15.06 7.16 -0.73
C ALA A 329 -14.62 6.67 -2.11
N PRO A 330 -14.88 7.41 -3.21
CA PRO A 330 -14.25 7.17 -4.50
C PRO A 330 -12.72 7.32 -4.43
N HIS A 331 -11.97 6.31 -4.88
CA HIS A 331 -10.52 6.36 -4.97
C HIS A 331 -10.01 6.40 -6.40
N THR A 332 -8.90 7.11 -6.59
CA THR A 332 -8.15 7.11 -7.84
C THR A 332 -7.50 5.74 -8.09
N ILE A 333 -7.03 5.50 -9.31
CA ILE A 333 -6.23 4.31 -9.65
C ILE A 333 -4.98 4.23 -8.77
N THR A 334 -4.34 5.37 -8.50
CA THR A 334 -3.23 5.42 -7.54
C THR A 334 -3.68 4.97 -6.14
N GLY A 335 -4.82 5.50 -5.66
CA GLY A 335 -5.38 5.13 -4.36
C GLY A 335 -5.72 3.64 -4.25
N TRP A 336 -6.28 3.06 -5.31
CA TRP A 336 -6.57 1.63 -5.41
C TRP A 336 -5.35 0.76 -5.17
N ASN A 337 -4.28 0.99 -5.95
CA ASN A 337 -3.05 0.21 -5.82
C ASN A 337 -2.43 0.37 -4.42
N LYS A 338 -2.31 1.62 -3.94
CA LYS A 338 -1.71 1.92 -2.64
C LYS A 338 -2.43 1.28 -1.47
N PHE A 339 -3.76 1.28 -1.50
CA PHE A 339 -4.55 0.61 -0.47
C PHE A 339 -4.21 -0.87 -0.41
N TRP A 340 -4.27 -1.56 -1.54
CA TRP A 340 -4.03 -3.00 -1.59
C TRP A 340 -2.58 -3.38 -1.29
N TRP A 341 -1.58 -2.56 -1.64
CA TRP A 341 -0.20 -2.77 -1.21
C TRP A 341 -0.03 -2.66 0.31
N SER A 342 -0.79 -1.77 0.96
CA SER A 342 -0.79 -1.64 2.42
C SER A 342 -1.43 -2.87 3.06
N GLN A 343 -2.54 -3.36 2.49
CA GLN A 343 -3.19 -4.59 2.94
C GLN A 343 -2.28 -5.82 2.78
N GLU A 344 -1.50 -5.92 1.70
CA GLU A 344 -0.49 -7.00 1.56
C GLU A 344 0.47 -7.05 2.75
N ALA A 345 1.01 -5.90 3.17
CA ALA A 345 1.91 -5.84 4.31
C ALA A 345 1.22 -6.22 5.62
N ILE A 346 -0.05 -5.80 5.82
CA ILE A 346 -0.86 -6.20 6.98
C ILE A 346 -1.01 -7.72 7.03
N HIS A 347 -1.39 -8.37 5.93
CA HIS A 347 -1.57 -9.82 5.91
C HIS A 347 -0.25 -10.59 6.06
N LEU A 348 0.84 -10.10 5.48
CA LEU A 348 2.17 -10.68 5.67
C LEU A 348 2.60 -10.63 7.14
N MET A 349 2.47 -9.47 7.79
CA MET A 349 2.80 -9.30 9.21
C MET A 349 1.87 -10.10 10.11
N ASN A 350 0.56 -10.07 9.84
CA ASN A 350 -0.43 -10.82 10.59
C ASN A 350 -0.11 -12.31 10.55
N HIS A 351 0.30 -12.86 9.40
CA HIS A 351 0.72 -14.27 9.33
C HIS A 351 1.93 -14.58 10.21
N VAL A 352 2.92 -13.68 10.30
CA VAL A 352 4.05 -13.85 11.22
C VAL A 352 3.56 -13.94 12.66
N PHE A 353 2.63 -13.08 13.08
CA PHE A 353 2.18 -13.05 14.48
C PHE A 353 1.14 -14.13 14.80
N ALA A 354 0.12 -14.30 13.96
CA ALA A 354 -0.98 -15.25 14.18
C ALA A 354 -0.49 -16.71 14.20
N ALA A 355 0.43 -17.06 13.30
CA ALA A 355 1.06 -18.39 13.30
C ALA A 355 2.27 -18.47 14.24
N ASP A 356 2.49 -17.44 15.08
CA ASP A 356 3.64 -17.27 15.98
C ASP A 356 4.94 -17.70 15.32
N ARG A 357 5.24 -17.17 14.13
CA ARG A 357 6.46 -17.47 13.35
C ARG A 357 7.69 -16.80 13.96
N ASP A 358 8.86 -17.16 13.46
CA ASP A 358 10.08 -16.43 13.79
C ASP A 358 9.94 -15.00 13.30
N PHE A 359 10.01 -14.02 14.21
CA PHE A 359 9.79 -12.62 13.87
C PHE A 359 10.75 -12.09 12.79
N ARG A 360 11.94 -12.69 12.64
CA ARG A 360 12.89 -12.33 11.58
C ARG A 360 12.30 -12.52 10.18
N GLU A 361 11.31 -13.41 10.03
CA GLU A 361 10.59 -13.63 8.77
C GLU A 361 9.83 -12.40 8.27
N ILE A 362 9.57 -11.40 9.11
CA ILE A 362 9.05 -10.10 8.65
C ILE A 362 9.98 -9.44 7.62
N LEU A 363 11.29 -9.70 7.71
CA LEU A 363 12.31 -9.21 6.79
C LEU A 363 12.82 -10.29 5.82
N THR A 364 12.89 -11.55 6.25
CA THR A 364 13.52 -12.62 5.47
C THR A 364 12.54 -13.51 4.72
N GLY A 365 11.24 -13.45 5.05
CA GLY A 365 10.23 -14.31 4.44
C GLY A 365 10.06 -14.05 2.94
N ARG A 366 9.99 -15.11 2.14
CA ARG A 366 9.73 -14.99 0.70
C ARG A 366 8.25 -15.09 0.33
N TYR A 367 7.40 -15.44 1.29
CA TYR A 367 5.97 -15.55 1.08
C TYR A 367 5.28 -14.19 1.09
N THR A 368 4.01 -14.17 0.69
CA THR A 368 3.08 -13.05 0.90
C THR A 368 1.63 -13.55 0.85
N PHE A 369 0.68 -12.63 0.96
CA PHE A 369 -0.73 -12.88 0.69
C PHE A 369 -1.21 -11.92 -0.38
N ILE A 370 -1.98 -12.44 -1.32
CA ILE A 370 -2.59 -11.62 -2.38
C ILE A 370 -4.09 -11.88 -2.44
N ASN A 371 -4.82 -10.91 -2.94
CA ASN A 371 -6.22 -11.01 -3.32
C ASN A 371 -6.36 -10.68 -4.82
N GLY A 372 -7.59 -10.57 -5.33
CA GLY A 372 -7.88 -10.19 -6.71
C GLY A 372 -7.12 -8.97 -7.24
N PRO A 373 -7.22 -7.82 -6.56
CA PRO A 373 -6.48 -6.60 -6.92
C PRO A 373 -4.96 -6.80 -6.99
N LEU A 374 -4.36 -7.47 -6.00
CA LEU A 374 -2.92 -7.74 -6.00
C LEU A 374 -2.52 -8.76 -7.08
N ALA A 375 -3.37 -9.74 -7.37
CA ALA A 375 -3.16 -10.66 -8.48
C ALA A 375 -3.14 -9.93 -9.84
N GLN A 376 -4.07 -9.01 -10.07
CA GLN A 376 -4.08 -8.15 -11.25
C GLN A 376 -2.83 -7.25 -11.30
N PHE A 377 -2.47 -6.64 -10.16
CA PHE A 377 -1.29 -5.80 -10.03
C PHE A 377 -0.01 -6.55 -10.41
N TYR A 378 0.26 -7.71 -9.80
CA TYR A 378 1.50 -8.47 -10.04
C TYR A 378 1.57 -9.08 -11.44
N ARG A 379 0.43 -9.39 -12.08
CA ARG A 379 0.41 -9.87 -13.47
C ARG A 379 0.57 -8.76 -14.52
N SER A 380 0.08 -7.55 -14.22
CA SER A 380 -0.09 -6.52 -15.25
C SER A 380 0.53 -5.18 -14.87
N SER A 381 0.09 -4.58 -13.76
CA SER A 381 0.50 -3.22 -13.41
C SER A 381 1.95 -3.14 -12.92
N ALA A 382 2.44 -4.13 -12.19
CA ALA A 382 3.81 -4.17 -11.70
C ALA A 382 4.82 -4.32 -12.84
N PRO A 383 4.66 -5.27 -13.79
CA PRO A 383 5.49 -5.33 -14.99
C PRO A 383 5.37 -4.06 -15.85
N ALA A 384 4.19 -3.44 -15.91
CA ALA A 384 3.95 -2.21 -16.66
C ALA A 384 4.62 -0.95 -16.07
N ALA A 385 5.22 -1.04 -14.86
CA ALA A 385 6.07 0.01 -14.30
C ALA A 385 7.48 -0.01 -14.92
N CYS A 386 7.89 -1.15 -15.48
CA CYS A 386 9.14 -1.37 -16.20
C CYS A 386 8.84 -1.50 -17.70
N CYS A 387 9.67 -1.14 -18.66
CA CYS A 387 11.06 -0.76 -18.58
C CYS A 387 11.33 0.40 -19.55
N SER A 388 10.59 1.50 -19.46
CA SER A 388 10.58 2.55 -20.49
C SER A 388 11.95 3.18 -20.82
N LEU A 389 12.89 3.20 -19.88
CA LEU A 389 14.24 3.77 -20.06
C LEU A 389 15.36 2.72 -20.12
N HIS A 390 15.03 1.44 -19.94
CA HIS A 390 15.98 0.34 -19.90
C HIS A 390 16.38 -0.28 -21.26
N PRO A 391 15.72 0.00 -22.43
CA PRO A 391 16.10 -0.65 -23.68
C PRO A 391 17.53 -0.33 -24.12
N SER A 392 18.09 0.81 -23.68
CA SER A 392 19.50 1.14 -23.92
C SER A 392 20.50 0.16 -23.28
N PHE A 393 20.04 -0.68 -22.34
CA PHE A 393 20.79 -1.75 -21.71
C PHE A 393 20.28 -3.15 -22.11
N GLY A 394 19.39 -3.22 -23.11
CA GLY A 394 18.84 -4.49 -23.61
C GLY A 394 17.74 -5.11 -22.74
N MET A 395 17.28 -4.42 -21.70
CA MET A 395 16.16 -4.88 -20.85
C MET A 395 14.85 -4.29 -21.36
N ARG A 396 13.93 -5.17 -21.80
CA ARG A 396 12.62 -4.80 -22.40
C ARG A 396 11.43 -5.12 -21.51
N GLU A 397 11.62 -6.03 -20.58
CA GLU A 397 10.65 -6.47 -19.60
C GLU A 397 11.36 -6.68 -18.26
N ASP A 398 10.58 -6.88 -17.20
CA ASP A 398 11.15 -7.17 -15.89
C ASP A 398 11.70 -8.60 -15.89
N GLU A 399 12.97 -8.75 -16.28
CA GLU A 399 13.63 -10.05 -16.49
C GLU A 399 13.82 -10.84 -15.19
N ALA A 400 13.83 -10.16 -14.04
CA ALA A 400 13.97 -10.83 -12.76
C ALA A 400 13.28 -10.02 -11.63
N PRO A 401 11.94 -10.06 -11.60
CA PRO A 401 11.13 -9.21 -10.75
C PRO A 401 11.28 -9.58 -9.27
N LEU A 402 10.95 -8.63 -8.38
CA LEU A 402 10.89 -8.87 -6.94
C LEU A 402 9.72 -9.79 -6.52
N PHE A 403 8.70 -9.87 -7.37
CA PHE A 403 7.59 -10.81 -7.29
C PHE A 403 7.45 -11.48 -8.66
N LEU A 404 7.55 -12.80 -8.75
CA LEU A 404 7.37 -13.57 -9.97
C LEU A 404 5.89 -13.58 -10.39
N PRO A 405 5.49 -13.00 -11.54
CA PRO A 405 4.10 -13.03 -11.99
C PRO A 405 3.52 -14.44 -12.10
N GLY A 406 4.37 -15.43 -12.44
CA GLY A 406 4.01 -16.84 -12.49
C GLY A 406 3.67 -17.48 -11.13
N ALA A 407 3.99 -16.83 -10.01
CA ALA A 407 3.58 -17.27 -8.68
C ALA A 407 2.09 -16.98 -8.38
N VAL A 408 1.43 -16.12 -9.17
CA VAL A 408 0.01 -15.77 -8.99
C VAL A 408 -0.89 -16.91 -9.51
N PRO A 409 -1.70 -17.59 -8.66
CA PRO A 409 -2.55 -18.69 -9.10
C PRO A 409 -3.65 -18.23 -10.07
N PRO A 410 -3.91 -18.95 -11.19
CA PRO A 410 -4.83 -18.52 -12.25
C PRO A 410 -6.28 -18.32 -11.79
N VAL A 411 -6.65 -18.86 -10.62
CA VAL A 411 -8.00 -18.84 -10.06
C VAL A 411 -8.36 -17.58 -9.28
N VAL A 412 -7.40 -16.68 -9.02
CA VAL A 412 -7.64 -15.44 -8.28
C VAL A 412 -8.08 -14.36 -9.27
N ALA A 413 -9.37 -14.05 -9.28
CA ALA A 413 -9.95 -13.08 -10.20
C ALA A 413 -9.94 -11.67 -9.59
N PRO A 414 -9.92 -10.58 -10.39
CA PRO A 414 -9.75 -9.21 -9.89
C PRO A 414 -10.79 -8.76 -8.84
N HIS A 415 -11.97 -9.41 -8.81
CA HIS A 415 -13.06 -9.08 -7.90
C HIS A 415 -12.96 -9.72 -6.52
N ASP A 416 -12.05 -10.69 -6.35
CA ASP A 416 -11.89 -11.45 -5.11
C ASP A 416 -11.12 -10.59 -4.09
N VAL A 417 -11.73 -9.51 -3.60
CA VAL A 417 -11.04 -8.49 -2.80
C VAL A 417 -10.90 -8.86 -1.32
N SER A 418 -11.82 -9.67 -0.80
CA SER A 418 -11.83 -10.14 0.60
C SER A 418 -11.19 -11.51 0.76
N ALA A 419 -11.00 -12.25 -0.34
CA ALA A 419 -10.39 -13.58 -0.33
C ALA A 419 -8.86 -13.50 -0.48
N TRP A 420 -8.15 -13.84 0.59
CA TRP A 420 -6.69 -13.82 0.62
C TRP A 420 -6.09 -15.18 0.33
N THR A 421 -5.19 -15.20 -0.65
CA THR A 421 -4.45 -16.37 -1.12
C THR A 421 -3.01 -16.30 -0.64
N PHE A 422 -2.57 -17.34 0.05
CA PHE A 422 -1.18 -17.48 0.47
C PHE A 422 -0.28 -17.80 -0.73
N ILE A 423 0.78 -17.02 -0.90
CA ILE A 423 1.82 -17.24 -1.90
C ILE A 423 3.07 -17.70 -1.15
N PRO A 424 3.46 -18.98 -1.22
CA PRO A 424 4.57 -19.51 -0.41
C PRO A 424 5.93 -18.96 -0.82
N ASP A 425 6.07 -18.51 -2.06
CA ASP A 425 7.30 -17.97 -2.59
C ASP A 425 7.04 -16.93 -3.69
N ARG A 426 7.44 -15.68 -3.45
CA ARG A 426 7.41 -14.58 -4.42
C ARG A 426 8.58 -14.64 -5.39
N GLY A 427 9.62 -15.43 -5.13
CA GLY A 427 10.79 -15.57 -5.98
C GLY A 427 12.12 -15.34 -5.26
N PRO A 428 13.24 -15.54 -5.95
CA PRO A 428 14.58 -15.57 -5.34
C PRO A 428 15.05 -14.23 -4.75
N ARG A 429 14.45 -13.12 -5.19
CA ARG A 429 14.80 -11.75 -4.75
C ARG A 429 13.87 -11.22 -3.66
N ALA A 430 12.87 -12.00 -3.26
CA ALA A 430 11.94 -11.63 -2.22
C ALA A 430 12.62 -11.60 -0.85
N ALA A 431 12.36 -10.54 -0.10
CA ALA A 431 12.84 -10.32 1.26
C ALA A 431 11.76 -9.58 2.06
N GLY A 432 10.87 -10.33 2.71
CA GLY A 432 9.83 -9.88 3.62
C GLY A 432 9.14 -8.60 3.17
N ILE A 433 8.94 -7.68 4.11
CA ILE A 433 8.38 -6.35 3.80
C ILE A 433 9.31 -5.48 2.94
N LEU A 434 10.62 -5.78 2.84
CA LEU A 434 11.60 -4.91 2.15
C LEU A 434 11.45 -4.89 0.63
N THR A 435 10.67 -5.82 0.11
CA THR A 435 10.47 -6.04 -1.32
C THR A 435 8.99 -6.00 -1.68
N THR A 436 8.12 -5.54 -0.77
CA THR A 436 6.72 -5.26 -1.09
C THR A 436 6.60 -3.87 -1.75
N PRO A 437 5.61 -3.66 -2.63
CA PRO A 437 5.41 -2.38 -3.29
C PRO A 437 5.21 -1.23 -2.29
N VAL A 438 4.54 -1.49 -1.16
CA VAL A 438 4.27 -0.45 -0.14
C VAL A 438 5.54 0.07 0.51
N PHE A 439 6.48 -0.80 0.87
CA PHE A 439 7.74 -0.39 1.49
C PHE A 439 8.62 0.38 0.50
N LEU A 440 8.75 -0.14 -0.73
CA LEU A 440 9.58 0.46 -1.78
C LEU A 440 9.04 1.80 -2.27
N THR A 441 7.72 1.98 -2.22
CA THR A 441 7.05 3.25 -2.54
C THR A 441 7.13 4.24 -1.38
N LYS A 442 6.90 3.80 -0.13
CA LYS A 442 6.98 4.66 1.07
C LYS A 442 8.37 5.25 1.23
N TYR A 443 9.38 4.39 1.06
CA TYR A 443 10.79 4.73 1.20
C TYR A 443 11.41 4.74 -0.19
N SER A 444 11.19 5.85 -0.91
CA SER A 444 11.47 5.93 -2.34
C SER A 444 12.96 5.98 -2.70
N SER A 445 13.83 6.43 -1.79
CA SER A 445 15.28 6.44 -1.97
C SER A 445 15.97 5.34 -1.16
N ARG A 446 17.16 4.93 -1.59
CA ARG A 446 17.91 3.84 -0.93
C ARG A 446 18.32 4.19 0.50
N ARG A 447 18.70 5.45 0.73
CA ARG A 447 18.98 5.98 2.08
C ARG A 447 17.72 5.99 2.96
N ALA A 448 16.54 6.31 2.41
CA ALA A 448 15.29 6.23 3.16
C ALA A 448 14.95 4.79 3.55
N ARG A 449 15.16 3.82 2.64
CA ARG A 449 14.97 2.37 2.92
C ARG A 449 15.90 1.89 4.02
N ALA A 450 17.17 2.26 3.97
CA ALA A 450 18.17 1.98 5.00
C ALA A 450 17.83 2.62 6.36
N ALA A 451 17.47 3.90 6.37
CA ALA A 451 17.07 4.60 7.59
C ALA A 451 15.81 4.00 8.23
N ALA A 452 14.85 3.56 7.42
CA ALA A 452 13.66 2.85 7.91
C ALA A 452 14.01 1.55 8.62
N LEU A 453 14.92 0.74 8.04
CA LEU A 453 15.42 -0.47 8.67
C LEU A 453 16.12 -0.18 10.00
N TYR A 454 17.02 0.81 10.00
CA TYR A 454 17.82 1.21 11.15
C TYR A 454 16.92 1.67 12.32
N SER A 455 15.88 2.44 12.01
CA SER A 455 14.92 2.92 13.01
C SER A 455 13.94 1.83 13.46
N ALA A 456 13.28 1.15 12.52
CA ALA A 456 12.21 0.22 12.84
C ALA A 456 12.71 -1.04 13.55
N PHE A 457 13.87 -1.56 13.14
CA PHE A 457 14.35 -2.88 13.57
C PHE A 457 15.60 -2.84 14.45
N LEU A 458 16.34 -1.72 14.51
CA LEU A 458 17.47 -1.57 15.42
C LEU A 458 17.28 -0.47 16.46
N CYS A 459 16.18 0.29 16.39
CA CYS A 459 15.86 1.38 17.31
C CYS A 459 16.94 2.46 17.35
N LYS A 460 17.62 2.66 16.21
CA LYS A 460 18.65 3.68 16.04
C LYS A 460 18.21 4.70 14.99
N SER A 461 18.72 5.91 15.10
CA SER A 461 18.49 6.98 14.12
C SER A 461 19.81 7.57 13.66
N PHE A 462 19.79 8.23 12.51
CA PHE A 462 20.89 9.04 12.03
C PHE A 462 20.61 10.49 12.45
N THR A 463 21.39 10.99 13.40
CA THR A 463 21.32 12.36 13.90
C THR A 463 22.67 13.03 13.70
N ALA A 464 22.68 14.17 13.01
CA ALA A 464 23.91 14.92 12.79
C ALA A 464 24.44 15.45 14.14
N GLU A 465 25.74 15.25 14.38
CA GLU A 465 26.42 15.72 15.59
C GLU A 465 26.65 17.23 15.59
N HIS A 466 26.68 17.85 14.40
CA HIS A 466 26.89 19.27 14.20
C HIS A 466 25.78 19.87 13.34
N ALA A 467 25.26 21.03 13.76
CA ALA A 467 24.25 21.77 13.01
C ALA A 467 24.84 22.45 11.75
N GLU A 468 26.12 22.81 11.80
CA GLU A 468 26.85 23.43 10.69
C GLU A 468 27.88 22.45 10.12
N LEU A 469 27.86 22.28 8.80
CA LEU A 469 28.80 21.42 8.08
C LEU A 469 30.02 22.24 7.64
N PRO A 470 31.26 21.76 7.84
CA PRO A 470 32.44 22.43 7.31
C PRO A 470 32.41 22.45 5.77
N PRO A 471 32.88 23.53 5.13
CA PRO A 471 33.06 23.55 3.67
C PRO A 471 33.93 22.39 3.21
N SER A 472 33.49 21.67 2.18
CA SER A 472 34.22 20.53 1.63
C SER A 472 33.75 20.22 0.21
N GLU A 473 34.70 19.96 -0.68
CA GLU A 473 34.46 19.48 -2.05
C GLU A 473 34.49 17.94 -2.14
N GLU A 474 34.68 17.23 -1.02
CA GLU A 474 34.67 15.77 -0.97
C GLU A 474 33.26 15.24 -1.31
N PRO A 475 33.06 14.57 -2.45
CA PRO A 475 31.75 14.07 -2.82
C PRO A 475 31.34 12.82 -2.04
N ASP A 476 32.29 12.02 -1.54
CA ASP A 476 31.98 10.82 -0.77
C ASP A 476 31.60 11.19 0.66
N LEU A 477 30.29 11.16 0.94
CA LEU A 477 29.74 11.47 2.24
C LEU A 477 30.26 10.55 3.36
N MET A 478 30.76 9.35 3.04
CA MET A 478 31.32 8.42 4.01
C MET A 478 32.63 8.94 4.63
N VAL A 479 33.36 9.80 3.92
CA VAL A 479 34.64 10.37 4.37
C VAL A 479 34.60 11.90 4.45
N ARG A 480 33.57 12.54 3.89
CA ARG A 480 33.40 13.99 3.94
C ARG A 480 33.32 14.51 5.38
N PRO A 481 34.16 15.50 5.74
CA PRO A 481 34.11 16.14 7.05
C PRO A 481 32.70 16.65 7.39
N GLY A 482 32.22 16.33 8.60
CA GLY A 482 30.87 16.67 9.07
C GLY A 482 29.75 15.75 8.59
N CYS A 483 29.96 14.87 7.60
CA CYS A 483 28.97 13.91 7.11
C CYS A 483 29.30 12.46 7.49
N ALA A 484 30.58 12.12 7.59
CA ALA A 484 31.08 10.77 7.81
C ALA A 484 30.47 10.06 9.03
N SER A 485 30.19 10.79 10.12
CA SER A 485 29.65 10.20 11.37
C SER A 485 28.33 9.46 11.17
N CYS A 486 27.49 9.91 10.23
CA CYS A 486 26.27 9.18 9.84
C CYS A 486 26.48 8.33 8.57
N HIS A 487 27.14 8.89 7.56
CA HIS A 487 27.17 8.30 6.22
C HIS A 487 28.08 7.07 6.09
N ALA A 488 29.12 6.95 6.92
CA ALA A 488 29.95 5.74 6.96
C ALA A 488 29.15 4.47 7.32
N THR A 489 28.01 4.62 8.01
CA THR A 489 27.07 3.52 8.29
C THR A 489 25.88 3.50 7.32
N LEU A 490 25.31 4.68 7.02
CA LEU A 490 24.11 4.77 6.18
C LEU A 490 24.35 4.34 4.74
N GLU A 491 25.47 4.71 4.11
CA GLU A 491 25.70 4.43 2.70
C GLU A 491 25.90 2.92 2.43
N PRO A 492 26.70 2.16 3.21
CA PRO A 492 26.75 0.71 3.05
C PRO A 492 25.40 0.02 3.28
N LEU A 493 24.58 0.49 4.24
CA LEU A 493 23.23 -0.07 4.44
C LEU A 493 22.29 0.25 3.26
N ALA A 494 22.42 1.45 2.68
CA ALA A 494 21.67 1.86 1.50
C ALA A 494 22.09 1.08 0.24
N ALA A 495 23.36 0.66 0.16
CA ALA A 495 23.88 -0.10 -0.98
C ALA A 495 23.11 -1.41 -1.24
N TYR A 496 22.52 -2.03 -0.21
CA TYR A 496 21.63 -3.20 -0.38
C TYR A 496 20.42 -2.94 -1.29
N PHE A 497 20.02 -1.68 -1.49
CA PHE A 497 18.91 -1.33 -2.36
C PHE A 497 19.36 -0.79 -3.71
N THR A 498 20.65 -0.83 -4.04
CA THR A 498 21.21 -0.35 -5.31
C THR A 498 20.58 -1.03 -6.53
N ARG A 499 20.29 -2.33 -6.42
CA ARG A 499 19.66 -3.11 -7.48
C ARG A 499 18.15 -2.86 -7.62
N VAL A 500 17.52 -2.14 -6.69
CA VAL A 500 16.10 -1.81 -6.75
C VAL A 500 15.98 -0.34 -7.09
N GLU A 501 15.52 -0.04 -8.30
CA GLU A 501 15.39 1.32 -8.79
C GLU A 501 14.61 2.21 -7.79
N GLU A 502 15.09 3.44 -7.60
CA GLU A 502 14.42 4.39 -6.72
C GLU A 502 13.07 4.81 -7.32
N THR A 503 12.07 5.04 -6.47
CA THR A 503 10.69 5.39 -6.86
C THR A 503 9.90 4.30 -7.62
N THR A 504 10.49 3.13 -7.87
CA THR A 504 9.82 1.96 -8.46
C THR A 504 10.19 0.68 -7.68
N TRP A 505 9.76 -0.47 -8.19
CA TRP A 505 10.15 -1.80 -7.71
C TRP A 505 10.87 -2.61 -8.81
N THR A 506 11.35 -1.93 -9.85
CA THR A 506 12.12 -2.54 -10.93
C THR A 506 13.46 -2.99 -10.37
N TYR A 507 13.82 -4.26 -10.59
CA TYR A 507 15.15 -4.74 -10.27
C TYR A 507 16.09 -4.57 -11.47
N LEU A 508 17.33 -4.16 -11.22
CA LEU A 508 18.40 -3.99 -12.21
C LEU A 508 19.33 -5.23 -12.22
N PRO A 509 19.13 -6.22 -13.10
CA PRO A 509 19.95 -7.43 -13.15
C PRO A 509 21.41 -7.12 -13.45
N ALA A 510 22.33 -7.84 -12.82
CA ALA A 510 23.78 -7.59 -12.91
C ALA A 510 24.31 -7.77 -14.35
N GLU A 511 23.70 -8.66 -15.11
CA GLU A 511 24.05 -8.95 -16.50
C GLU A 511 23.78 -7.77 -17.43
N ARG A 512 22.76 -6.95 -17.12
CA ARG A 512 22.39 -5.75 -17.90
C ARG A 512 22.98 -4.47 -17.31
N PHE A 513 23.04 -4.41 -15.99
CA PHE A 513 23.48 -3.25 -15.22
C PHE A 513 24.66 -3.62 -14.33
N PRO A 514 25.84 -4.01 -14.85
CA PRO A 514 26.96 -4.37 -13.99
C PRO A 514 27.35 -3.19 -13.07
N ILE A 515 27.92 -3.48 -11.90
CA ILE A 515 28.38 -2.42 -10.96
C ILE A 515 29.30 -1.45 -11.67
N GLU A 516 30.16 -1.96 -12.54
CA GLU A 516 31.04 -1.16 -13.38
C GLU A 516 30.71 -1.41 -14.85
N ASN A 517 30.40 -0.34 -15.56
CA ASN A 517 29.99 -0.44 -16.96
C ASN A 517 30.85 0.45 -17.87
N PRO A 518 31.66 -0.12 -18.79
CA PRO A 518 32.49 0.66 -19.70
C PRO A 518 31.69 1.51 -20.69
N VAL A 519 30.43 1.16 -20.97
CA VAL A 519 29.53 1.96 -21.82
C VAL A 519 29.16 3.27 -21.14
N CYS A 520 29.09 3.28 -19.81
CA CYS A 520 28.71 4.43 -19.00
C CYS A 520 29.90 5.23 -18.44
N LYS A 521 31.06 5.15 -19.09
CA LYS A 521 32.24 5.97 -18.76
C LYS A 521 32.00 7.47 -18.95
N LEU A 522 32.82 8.28 -18.29
CA LEU A 522 32.83 9.73 -18.44
C LEU A 522 33.43 10.14 -19.79
N ASN A 523 32.83 11.15 -20.42
CA ASN A 523 33.40 11.83 -21.57
C ASN A 523 34.45 12.88 -21.16
N ALA A 524 34.99 13.64 -22.13
CA ALA A 524 36.00 14.67 -21.87
C ALA A 524 35.51 15.75 -20.88
N ASP A 525 34.20 16.03 -20.87
CA ASP A 525 33.53 17.01 -20.02
C ASP A 525 33.11 16.45 -18.64
N GLY A 526 33.48 15.21 -18.32
CA GLY A 526 33.14 14.58 -17.04
C GLY A 526 31.67 14.14 -16.92
N LYS A 527 30.97 13.93 -18.05
CA LYS A 527 29.57 13.49 -18.08
C LYS A 527 29.43 12.08 -18.63
N THR A 528 28.42 11.35 -18.17
CA THR A 528 28.00 10.08 -18.77
C THR A 528 27.06 10.31 -19.94
N GLY A 529 26.84 9.29 -20.78
CA GLY A 529 25.79 9.34 -21.80
C GLY A 529 24.40 9.44 -21.17
N GLN A 530 23.45 10.08 -21.86
CA GLN A 530 22.09 10.35 -21.34
C GLN A 530 21.36 9.08 -20.83
N SER A 531 21.55 7.94 -21.49
CA SER A 531 20.96 6.67 -21.05
C SER A 531 21.52 6.17 -19.71
N CYS A 532 22.73 6.59 -19.34
CA CYS A 532 23.42 6.18 -18.11
C CYS A 532 23.08 7.04 -16.90
N GLU A 533 22.70 8.31 -17.07
CA GLU A 533 22.52 9.30 -15.98
C GLU A 533 21.58 8.81 -14.86
N ARG A 534 20.54 8.04 -15.22
CA ARG A 534 19.58 7.49 -14.26
C ARG A 534 20.18 6.38 -13.40
N PHE A 535 21.02 5.52 -13.97
CA PHE A 535 21.47 4.28 -13.35
C PHE A 535 22.89 4.33 -12.80
N TYR A 536 23.77 5.15 -13.40
CA TYR A 536 25.18 5.26 -13.04
C TYR A 536 25.48 6.66 -12.50
N ASP A 537 26.35 6.73 -11.50
CA ASP A 537 26.68 7.98 -10.82
C ASP A 537 27.96 8.60 -11.40
N PRO A 538 27.89 9.74 -12.09
CA PRO A 538 29.07 10.36 -12.70
C PRO A 538 30.14 10.72 -11.66
N VAL A 539 29.76 11.00 -10.41
CA VAL A 539 30.68 11.39 -9.33
C VAL A 539 31.68 10.28 -8.99
N PHE A 540 31.22 9.03 -9.03
CA PHE A 540 32.04 7.85 -8.72
C PHE A 540 32.52 7.12 -9.98
N SER A 541 32.25 7.69 -11.15
CA SER A 541 32.64 7.12 -12.44
C SER A 541 34.00 7.67 -12.92
N SER A 542 34.61 7.02 -13.91
CA SER A 542 35.88 7.42 -14.51
C SER A 542 35.82 7.45 -16.04
N ARG A 543 36.92 7.81 -16.70
CA ARG A 543 37.03 7.80 -18.17
C ARG A 543 37.09 6.39 -18.76
N GLU A 544 37.18 5.36 -17.94
CA GLU A 544 37.23 3.96 -18.31
C GLU A 544 35.88 3.26 -18.09
N ARG A 545 35.15 3.64 -17.03
CA ARG A 545 33.94 2.94 -16.57
C ARG A 545 32.98 3.85 -15.80
N GLY A 546 31.69 3.57 -15.91
CA GLY A 546 30.65 4.12 -15.04
C GLY A 546 30.42 3.25 -13.81
N VAL A 547 30.10 3.84 -12.66
CA VAL A 547 29.76 3.10 -11.43
C VAL A 547 28.26 3.16 -11.16
N LEU A 548 27.64 2.00 -10.99
CA LEU A 548 26.20 1.87 -10.69
C LEU A 548 25.89 2.70 -9.44
N ARG A 549 24.83 3.50 -9.52
CA ARG A 549 24.52 4.49 -8.51
C ARG A 549 24.48 3.83 -7.13
N GLY A 550 25.18 4.42 -6.15
CA GLY A 550 25.39 3.95 -4.76
C GLY A 550 25.99 2.55 -4.55
N ALA A 551 26.48 1.89 -5.59
CA ALA A 551 27.35 0.73 -5.41
C ALA A 551 28.72 1.12 -4.83
N TYR A 552 29.14 2.39 -4.96
CA TYR A 552 30.41 2.91 -4.44
C TYR A 552 30.61 2.62 -2.94
N ALA A 553 29.51 2.61 -2.17
CA ALA A 553 29.57 2.44 -0.72
C ALA A 553 29.81 0.99 -0.29
N SER A 554 29.34 0.02 -1.08
CA SER A 554 29.62 -1.42 -0.91
C SER A 554 29.11 -2.20 -2.12
N ALA A 555 30.04 -2.71 -2.94
CA ALA A 555 29.70 -3.57 -4.07
C ALA A 555 29.08 -4.90 -3.61
N ASP A 556 29.57 -5.48 -2.52
CA ASP A 556 29.03 -6.72 -1.95
C ASP A 556 27.56 -6.56 -1.53
N HIS A 557 27.24 -5.48 -0.79
CA HIS A 557 25.87 -5.22 -0.39
C HIS A 557 24.97 -4.97 -1.60
N ALA A 558 25.48 -4.25 -2.61
CA ALA A 558 24.75 -4.04 -3.86
C ALA A 558 24.34 -5.36 -4.52
N GLU A 559 25.23 -6.35 -4.59
CA GLU A 559 24.88 -7.66 -5.18
C GLU A 559 23.99 -8.51 -4.29
N ARG A 560 24.19 -8.49 -2.97
CA ARG A 560 23.35 -9.24 -2.03
C ARG A 560 21.91 -8.73 -1.95
N GLY A 561 21.67 -7.46 -2.28
CA GLY A 561 20.33 -6.90 -2.40
C GLY A 561 19.52 -6.84 -1.09
N PRO A 562 18.20 -6.59 -1.14
CA PRO A 562 17.35 -6.50 0.05
C PRO A 562 17.35 -7.76 0.93
N ALA A 563 17.54 -8.95 0.33
CA ALA A 563 17.69 -10.20 1.08
C ALA A 563 18.97 -10.21 1.93
N GLY A 564 20.05 -9.63 1.41
CA GLY A 564 21.28 -9.38 2.17
C GLY A 564 21.05 -8.47 3.38
N ALA A 565 20.35 -7.34 3.19
CA ALA A 565 19.99 -6.44 4.27
C ALA A 565 19.17 -7.16 5.35
N ALA A 566 18.16 -7.92 4.97
CA ALA A 566 17.35 -8.69 5.90
C ALA A 566 18.19 -9.68 6.72
N ALA A 567 19.08 -10.42 6.06
CA ALA A 567 19.95 -11.39 6.72
C ALA A 567 20.92 -10.73 7.72
N ASP A 568 21.45 -9.54 7.42
CA ASP A 568 22.40 -8.88 8.29
C ASP A 568 21.71 -8.15 9.45
N ILE A 569 20.63 -7.40 9.17
CA ILE A 569 19.85 -6.70 10.20
C ILE A 569 19.32 -7.68 11.26
N THR A 570 18.81 -8.84 10.84
CA THR A 570 18.24 -9.84 11.77
C THR A 570 19.28 -10.58 12.62
N ARG A 571 20.58 -10.46 12.28
CA ARG A 571 21.70 -11.01 13.07
C ARG A 571 22.30 -10.00 14.05
N MET A 572 21.97 -8.71 13.93
CA MET A 572 22.47 -7.69 14.83
C MET A 572 21.89 -7.89 16.24
N PRO A 573 22.69 -7.75 17.31
CA PRO A 573 22.21 -7.93 18.69
C PRO A 573 21.10 -6.92 19.06
N GLU A 574 21.09 -5.75 18.43
CA GLU A 574 20.07 -4.73 18.62
C GLU A 574 18.70 -5.12 18.05
N PHE A 575 18.63 -6.09 17.12
CA PHE A 575 17.36 -6.54 16.54
C PHE A 575 16.39 -7.06 17.61
N ALA A 576 16.89 -7.98 18.44
CA ALA A 576 16.10 -8.54 19.53
C ALA A 576 15.73 -7.49 20.59
N SER A 577 16.70 -6.63 20.93
CA SER A 577 16.53 -5.58 21.93
C SER A 577 15.49 -4.55 21.47
N CYS A 578 15.52 -4.15 20.21
CA CYS A 578 14.57 -3.19 19.63
C CYS A 578 13.15 -3.78 19.54
N ALA A 579 13.02 -5.03 19.11
CA ALA A 579 11.71 -5.70 19.08
C ALA A 579 11.08 -5.77 20.48
N ALA A 580 11.85 -6.21 21.49
CA ALA A 580 11.39 -6.27 22.88
C ALA A 580 11.01 -4.87 23.41
N LEU A 581 11.83 -3.85 23.17
CA LEU A 581 11.57 -2.48 23.58
C LEU A 581 10.27 -1.94 22.98
N ARG A 582 10.12 -2.01 21.64
CA ARG A 582 8.95 -1.46 20.94
C ARG A 582 7.65 -2.10 21.38
N VAL A 583 7.62 -3.42 21.46
CA VAL A 583 6.41 -4.14 21.88
C VAL A 583 6.10 -3.80 23.34
N THR A 584 7.09 -3.77 24.23
CA THR A 584 6.87 -3.43 25.63
C THR A 584 6.35 -2.00 25.80
N GLU A 585 6.97 -1.00 25.17
CA GLU A 585 6.50 0.40 25.24
C GLU A 585 5.07 0.56 24.73
N SER A 586 4.72 -0.15 23.65
CA SER A 586 3.37 -0.09 23.09
C SER A 586 2.31 -0.69 24.02
N PHE A 587 2.62 -1.79 24.69
CA PHE A 587 1.73 -2.44 25.66
C PHE A 587 1.66 -1.66 26.99
N LEU A 588 2.74 -1.01 27.41
CA LEU A 588 2.72 -0.14 28.58
C LEU A 588 2.11 1.24 28.30
N GLY A 589 1.96 1.63 27.03
CA GLY A 589 1.45 2.92 26.61
C GLY A 589 2.37 4.10 26.98
N ARG A 590 3.67 3.83 27.18
CA ARG A 590 4.67 4.82 27.60
C ARG A 590 6.09 4.36 27.23
N PRO A 591 7.06 5.29 27.14
CA PRO A 591 8.47 4.92 27.08
C PRO A 591 8.91 4.10 28.31
N LEU A 592 9.90 3.24 28.13
CA LEU A 592 10.56 2.54 29.23
C LEU A 592 11.40 3.51 30.06
N ARG A 593 11.49 3.23 31.35
CA ARG A 593 12.27 3.99 32.33
C ARG A 593 13.36 3.12 32.93
N GLU A 594 14.26 3.70 33.71
CA GLU A 594 15.35 2.98 34.38
C GLU A 594 14.81 1.80 35.22
N GLU A 595 13.67 1.96 35.90
CA GLU A 595 13.07 0.86 36.67
C GLU A 595 12.59 -0.33 35.83
N ASP A 596 12.41 -0.15 34.52
CA ASP A 596 11.98 -1.21 33.59
C ASP A 596 13.18 -1.96 32.97
N GLU A 597 14.43 -1.56 33.23
CA GLU A 597 15.62 -2.12 32.58
C GLU A 597 15.78 -3.63 32.84
N ALA A 598 15.56 -4.06 34.08
CA ALA A 598 15.59 -5.48 34.45
C ALA A 598 14.48 -6.29 33.74
N LEU A 599 13.29 -5.70 33.59
CA LEU A 599 12.19 -6.31 32.85
C LEU A 599 12.58 -6.45 31.37
N LEU A 600 13.08 -5.39 30.74
CA LEU A 600 13.49 -5.40 29.34
C LEU A 600 14.59 -6.45 29.07
N GLY A 601 15.57 -6.56 29.97
CA GLY A 601 16.61 -7.58 29.91
C GLY A 601 16.03 -9.01 29.90
N ALA A 602 15.14 -9.31 30.83
CA ALA A 602 14.47 -10.61 30.91
C ALA A 602 13.56 -10.90 29.69
N LEU A 603 12.85 -9.88 29.19
CA LEU A 603 12.00 -10.01 27.99
C LEU A 603 12.83 -10.28 26.74
N ARG A 604 13.97 -9.59 26.57
CA ARG A 604 14.91 -9.83 25.47
C ARG A 604 15.46 -11.26 25.51
N GLU A 605 15.91 -11.72 26.67
CA GLU A 605 16.43 -13.10 26.84
C GLU A 605 15.35 -14.14 26.54
N ARG A 606 14.12 -13.93 27.01
CA ARG A 606 12.98 -14.79 26.69
C ARG A 606 12.69 -14.79 25.18
N PHE A 607 12.69 -13.63 24.54
CA PHE A 607 12.44 -13.51 23.10
C PHE A 607 13.47 -14.30 22.28
N VAL A 608 14.77 -14.16 22.60
CA VAL A 608 15.85 -14.88 21.89
C VAL A 608 15.80 -16.38 22.20
N SER A 609 15.69 -16.78 23.47
CA SER A 609 15.67 -18.20 23.87
C SER A 609 14.45 -18.97 23.36
N ARG A 610 13.35 -18.26 23.07
CA ARG A 610 12.15 -18.84 22.44
C ARG A 610 12.18 -18.76 20.90
N GLY A 611 13.32 -18.43 20.31
CA GLY A 611 13.49 -18.44 18.85
C GLY A 611 12.79 -17.26 18.15
N TYR A 612 12.86 -16.07 18.75
CA TYR A 612 12.29 -14.82 18.21
C TYR A 612 10.78 -14.88 17.99
N ARG A 613 10.07 -15.66 18.82
CA ARG A 613 8.61 -15.81 18.80
C ARG A 613 7.95 -14.69 19.61
N MET A 614 6.96 -14.02 19.04
CA MET A 614 6.33 -12.87 19.68
C MET A 614 5.35 -13.27 20.76
N ARG A 615 4.73 -14.46 20.68
CA ARG A 615 3.71 -14.87 21.66
C ARG A 615 4.31 -15.02 23.07
N PRO A 616 5.44 -15.71 23.27
CA PRO A 616 6.06 -15.78 24.60
C PRO A 616 6.56 -14.43 25.13
N LEU A 617 6.91 -13.49 24.25
CA LEU A 617 7.30 -12.14 24.64
C LEU A 617 6.08 -11.37 25.19
N VAL A 618 4.98 -11.33 24.42
CA VAL A 618 3.75 -10.63 24.83
C VAL A 618 3.14 -11.25 26.07
N GLU A 619 3.13 -12.59 26.16
CA GLU A 619 2.71 -13.31 27.37
C GLU A 619 3.45 -12.80 28.61
N ALA A 620 4.78 -12.67 28.54
CA ALA A 620 5.57 -12.18 29.66
C ALA A 620 5.32 -10.68 29.96
N ILE A 621 5.05 -9.87 28.94
CA ILE A 621 4.69 -8.46 29.11
C ILE A 621 3.37 -8.33 29.86
N VAL A 622 2.31 -8.98 29.39
CA VAL A 622 0.97 -8.81 29.96
C VAL A 622 0.88 -9.36 31.38
N ARG A 623 1.67 -10.39 31.71
CA ARG A 623 1.80 -10.95 33.06
C ARG A 623 2.72 -10.14 33.98
N SER A 624 3.39 -9.09 33.48
CA SER A 624 4.35 -8.34 34.27
C SER A 624 3.69 -7.39 35.28
N PRO A 625 4.32 -7.15 36.44
CA PRO A 625 3.86 -6.11 37.37
C PRO A 625 3.85 -4.71 36.73
N ALA A 626 4.73 -4.45 35.76
CA ALA A 626 4.79 -3.17 35.06
C ALA A 626 3.51 -2.92 34.23
N TYR A 627 3.00 -3.95 33.54
CA TYR A 627 1.76 -3.86 32.75
C TYR A 627 0.52 -3.69 33.64
N ALA A 628 0.44 -4.45 34.75
CA ALA A 628 -0.63 -4.27 35.73
C ALA A 628 -0.65 -2.85 36.33
N ARG A 629 0.53 -2.29 36.66
CA ARG A 629 0.64 -0.91 37.15
C ARG A 629 0.28 0.14 36.09
N ALA A 630 0.75 -0.04 34.86
CA ALA A 630 0.45 0.87 33.76
C ALA A 630 -1.07 0.96 33.50
N SER A 631 -1.76 -0.17 33.61
CA SER A 631 -3.22 -0.28 33.45
C SER A 631 -4.01 0.35 34.61
N ASN A 632 -3.35 0.66 35.74
CA ASN A 632 -3.97 1.18 36.96
C ASN A 632 -3.78 2.69 37.19
N VAL A 633 -3.12 3.40 36.28
CA VAL A 633 -2.88 4.85 36.43
C VAL A 633 -4.20 5.63 36.29
N ARG A 634 -4.55 6.43 37.31
CA ARG A 634 -5.70 7.35 37.22
C ARG A 634 -5.38 8.53 36.28
N PRO A 635 -6.31 8.95 35.40
CA PRO A 635 -6.16 10.17 34.62
C PRO A 635 -5.87 11.37 35.52
N ALA A 636 -5.05 12.32 35.04
CA ALA A 636 -4.73 13.54 35.80
C ALA A 636 -5.98 14.36 36.21
N LEU A 637 -7.07 14.27 35.42
CA LEU A 637 -8.36 14.88 35.70
C LEU A 637 -9.01 14.40 37.01
N GLU A 638 -8.77 13.15 37.45
CA GLU A 638 -9.30 12.63 38.71
C GLU A 638 -8.46 13.04 39.93
N ARG A 639 -7.20 13.45 39.73
CA ARG A 639 -6.31 13.90 40.81
C ARG A 639 -6.62 15.31 41.30
N GLY A 640 -7.26 16.14 40.47
CA GLY A 640 -7.63 17.53 40.81
C GLY A 640 -8.96 17.70 41.56
N GLY A 641 -9.79 16.65 41.64
CA GLY A 641 -11.14 16.73 42.24
C GLY A 641 -11.17 16.61 43.77
N ALA A 642 -10.16 15.97 44.39
CA ALA A 642 -10.15 15.74 45.83
C ALA A 642 -9.66 16.95 46.65
N ALA A 643 -8.85 17.84 46.06
CA ALA A 643 -8.27 18.97 46.78
C ALA A 643 -9.17 20.23 46.80
N LYS A 644 -10.25 20.28 46.01
CA LYS A 644 -11.16 21.45 45.94
C LYS A 644 -12.44 21.31 46.79
N GLY A 645 -12.71 20.14 47.36
CA GLY A 645 -13.95 19.87 48.11
C GLY A 645 -14.01 20.41 49.53
N GLU A 646 -12.87 20.73 50.16
CA GLU A 646 -12.82 21.19 51.56
C GLU A 646 -12.63 22.71 51.71
N ALA A 647 -12.23 23.43 50.66
CA ALA A 647 -11.97 24.88 50.74
C ALA A 647 -13.19 25.77 50.42
N GLU A 648 -14.24 25.25 49.78
CA GLU A 648 -15.39 26.05 49.31
C GLU A 648 -16.66 25.99 50.20
N ARG A 649 -16.56 25.48 51.45
CA ARG A 649 -17.68 25.52 52.41
C ARG A 649 -17.61 26.64 53.46
N GLY A 650 -16.71 27.60 53.30
CA GLY A 650 -16.57 28.72 54.24
C GLY A 650 -16.35 30.06 53.55
N GLY A 651 -17.40 30.68 53.02
CA GLY A 651 -17.32 32.11 52.66
C GLY A 651 -18.20 32.53 51.49
N ALA A 652 -19.50 32.69 51.72
CA ALA A 652 -20.37 33.47 50.83
C ALA A 652 -21.09 34.54 51.66
N ALA A 653 -20.68 35.81 51.52
CA ALA A 653 -21.55 36.98 51.69
C ALA A 653 -20.86 38.30 51.28
N LYS A 654 -21.54 39.06 50.41
CA LYS A 654 -21.39 40.49 50.03
C LYS A 654 -20.22 40.80 49.08
N GLY A 655 -20.37 41.44 47.92
CA GLY A 655 -21.39 42.34 47.37
C GLY A 655 -20.71 43.65 46.94
N GLY A 656 -20.85 44.09 45.69
CA GLY A 656 -20.40 45.43 45.26
C GLY A 656 -20.01 45.56 43.79
N ALA A 657 -20.68 46.47 43.08
CA ALA A 657 -20.65 46.70 41.64
C ALA A 657 -19.59 47.74 41.19
N GLY A 658 -19.28 47.81 39.89
CA GLY A 658 -18.36 48.82 39.34
C GLY A 658 -18.05 48.75 37.83
N GLU A 659 -19.06 49.08 37.03
CA GLU A 659 -19.15 49.70 35.68
C GLU A 659 -17.95 50.28 34.88
N ARG A 660 -18.15 50.32 33.53
CA ARG A 660 -17.58 51.16 32.42
C ARG A 660 -16.24 50.70 31.80
N GLY A 661 -16.02 50.69 30.48
CA GLY A 661 -16.76 51.17 29.30
C GLY A 661 -15.77 51.72 28.26
N GLY A 662 -16.00 51.49 26.96
CA GLY A 662 -15.38 52.30 25.89
C GLY A 662 -14.79 51.52 24.70
N ALA A 663 -15.49 51.55 23.57
CA ALA A 663 -15.03 51.19 22.23
C ALA A 663 -14.53 52.43 21.47
N GLY A 664 -13.59 52.27 20.54
CA GLY A 664 -13.09 53.35 19.68
C GLY A 664 -12.13 52.89 18.57
N GLU A 665 -12.71 52.51 17.43
CA GLU A 665 -12.37 52.83 16.03
C GLU A 665 -10.93 53.03 15.47
N ARG A 666 -10.76 52.39 14.29
CA ARG A 666 -10.14 52.84 13.00
C ARG A 666 -8.62 52.99 12.85
N GLY A 667 -8.11 52.38 11.77
CA GLY A 667 -6.85 52.73 11.10
C GLY A 667 -6.41 51.64 10.11
N GLY A 668 -6.32 51.95 8.81
CA GLY A 668 -6.19 50.97 7.74
C GLY A 668 -4.84 50.92 7.02
N ALA A 669 -4.76 49.95 6.11
CA ALA A 669 -3.93 49.80 4.91
C ALA A 669 -2.40 50.03 4.99
N THR A 670 -1.61 49.04 4.55
CA THR A 670 -0.84 49.12 3.28
C THR A 670 -0.10 47.82 2.94
N ARG A 671 0.03 47.58 1.63
CA ARG A 671 0.77 46.51 0.94
C ARG A 671 2.29 46.63 1.14
N GLY A 672 2.98 45.50 0.97
CA GLY A 672 4.41 45.45 0.62
C GLY A 672 4.78 44.12 -0.02
N GLU A 673 4.89 44.10 -1.34
CA GLU A 673 5.60 43.08 -2.13
C GLU A 673 7.11 43.22 -1.91
N GLY A 674 7.84 42.11 -2.00
CA GLY A 674 9.30 42.10 -1.94
C GLY A 674 9.87 40.77 -2.45
N THR A 675 10.05 40.68 -3.76
CA THR A 675 10.87 39.67 -4.45
C THR A 675 12.36 39.85 -4.15
N ARG A 676 13.03 38.74 -3.83
CA ARG A 676 14.29 38.30 -4.46
C ARG A 676 14.43 36.80 -4.35
#